data_AF-A0A0E9NAW0-F1
#
_entry.id   AF-A0A0E9NAW0-F1
#
_cell.length_a   1.000
_cell.length_b   1.000
_cell.length_c   1.000
_cell.angle_alpha   90.00
_cell.angle_beta   90.00
_cell.angle_gamma   90.00
#
_symmetry.space_group_name_H-M   'P 1'
#
loop_
_entity.id
_entity.type
_entity.pdbx_description
1 polymer ?
#
loop_
_entity_poly.entity_id
_entity_poly.type
_entity_poly.pdbx_seq_one_letter_code
_entity_poly.pdbx_strand_id
1 'polypeptide(L)'
;MMVLRLCSRCSPFGNPALLRRRRSSLHRPRKYSSSSSSILALYISVMSPQSFFRTDEMAAALAESINEKHATFEGKKPKAIDMSHHLSLLAKSRRNSPLKSIWPYMFIPGMIGLAGGLPHPDYFPYDQFSAQVQSSHHYTEAAIPTKASNPLLSFFRNTQKADSTADSDITIPKYSNGKSPIQLATALQYGQAQGLDYLLKFVKDFTARVYKPAYEDWDVIMCCGSTDALNKILMMVCERGDNFLCEEFTYPTAIETGFPMGISPVPVKMDGEGIIATSLEDVLRNWDDARGPRPRVLYTVPVGQNPTGSTIGRKRRQEVMEVCDKYDVLIIEDDPYYFLQMPQWQASDSLSPTTTTAAADDSWIDTLSPSYLQFDTQGRVLRIDSFSKVIAPGSRCGWITSSPLFVERLLRASEVSTQQPSGFAQVLIGKLLVEEWGQQGWIEWLKGIRREYTKRRDQACQALEEEFRPKEVLRVGEGEEEFGYTSVWREREDPLVTFVPPVGGMFVWCKVDIARHPQFESSIIDEKTGEVEVRGDGGVALMDQLWQKLIDAKVLLVPGKFFAADESVLKERGGAGYFRLAFSSSSEEDMKEAVKRFGKKLIWVRLRIWVWFAGVSSYVLFYSNIITQSCYLIALSYIFTPRG
;
A
#
# COMPACT_ATOMS: atom_id res chain seq x y z
N MET A 1 19.76 41.33 26.41
CA MET A 1 19.05 41.65 27.68
C MET A 1 18.55 40.31 28.22
N MET A 2 19.13 39.67 29.26
CA MET A 2 19.46 40.15 30.62
C MET A 2 18.18 40.62 31.32
N VAL A 3 17.61 39.90 32.28
CA VAL A 3 18.03 39.72 33.71
C VAL A 3 17.63 38.30 34.19
N LEU A 4 18.50 37.43 34.71
CA LEU A 4 19.19 37.36 36.02
C LEU A 4 18.31 37.13 37.26
N ARG A 5 18.41 35.93 37.88
CA ARG A 5 18.58 35.78 39.34
C ARG A 5 19.38 34.52 39.72
N LEU A 6 20.53 34.77 40.34
CA LEU A 6 21.43 33.85 41.06
C LEU A 6 20.86 33.60 42.50
N CYS A 7 21.36 32.74 43.40
CA CYS A 7 22.51 31.82 43.44
C CYS A 7 22.42 30.84 44.64
N SER A 8 23.37 29.88 44.70
CA SER A 8 24.01 29.29 45.92
C SER A 8 23.16 28.39 46.84
N ARG A 9 23.64 27.27 47.44
CA ARG A 9 24.96 26.58 47.58
C ARG A 9 24.67 25.08 47.90
N CYS A 10 25.55 24.07 47.90
CA CYS A 10 27.02 24.00 47.81
C CYS A 10 27.51 22.72 47.03
N SER A 11 28.37 21.88 47.64
CA SER A 11 29.02 20.64 47.12
C SER A 11 29.63 19.85 48.31
N PRO A 12 30.49 18.80 48.18
CA PRO A 12 30.56 17.67 47.23
C PRO A 12 30.92 16.30 47.90
N PHE A 13 30.77 15.18 47.16
CA PHE A 13 31.60 13.94 47.23
C PHE A 13 31.35 13.17 45.90
N GLY A 14 32.28 12.46 45.26
CA GLY A 14 33.71 12.22 45.51
C GLY A 14 34.18 11.01 44.69
N ASN A 15 34.81 11.24 43.53
CA ASN A 15 35.34 10.19 42.63
C ASN A 15 36.84 9.93 42.94
N PRO A 16 37.36 8.70 42.76
CA PRO A 16 38.65 8.60 42.05
C PRO A 16 38.90 7.36 41.16
N ALA A 17 39.78 7.57 40.17
CA ALA A 17 40.63 6.62 39.43
C ALA A 17 39.93 5.61 38.48
N LEU A 18 40.13 5.58 37.15
CA LEU A 18 41.31 5.74 36.27
C LEU A 18 42.48 4.78 36.54
N LEU A 19 42.57 3.73 35.71
CA LEU A 19 43.81 2.97 35.48
C LEU A 19 43.97 2.66 33.98
N ARG A 20 44.89 3.39 33.32
CA ARG A 20 45.38 3.04 31.97
C ARG A 20 46.29 1.81 32.06
N ARG A 21 46.12 0.85 31.14
CA ARG A 21 47.20 -0.10 30.77
C ARG A 21 47.37 -0.15 29.25
N ARG A 22 48.51 0.39 28.77
CA ARG A 22 49.08 -0.02 27.47
C ARG A 22 49.76 -1.38 27.66
N ARG A 23 49.57 -2.32 26.73
CA ARG A 23 50.59 -3.32 26.37
C ARG A 23 50.59 -3.54 24.86
N SER A 24 51.77 -3.86 24.35
CA SER A 24 52.13 -3.96 22.94
C SER A 24 52.05 -5.39 22.41
N SER A 25 52.16 -5.50 21.07
CA SER A 25 52.77 -6.61 20.32
C SER A 25 52.20 -8.02 20.49
N LEU A 26 51.70 -8.59 19.39
CA LEU A 26 52.45 -9.58 18.59
C LEU A 26 51.75 -9.87 17.25
N HIS A 27 52.43 -10.61 16.37
CA HIS A 27 52.25 -10.54 14.91
C HIS A 27 52.18 -11.95 14.29
N ARG A 28 51.37 -12.11 13.23
CA ARG A 28 51.25 -13.30 12.33
C ARG A 28 50.58 -14.58 12.92
N PRO A 29 50.17 -15.55 12.08
CA PRO A 29 49.21 -15.37 10.98
C PRO A 29 48.13 -16.49 10.98
N ARG A 30 47.02 -16.32 10.25
CA ARG A 30 46.13 -17.45 9.89
C ARG A 30 46.09 -17.67 8.38
N LYS A 31 45.93 -18.94 8.02
CA LYS A 31 46.25 -19.51 6.71
C LYS A 31 45.18 -19.14 5.67
N TYR A 32 45.62 -18.75 4.48
CA TYR A 32 44.82 -18.94 3.26
C TYR A 32 44.91 -20.41 2.87
N SER A 33 43.77 -21.04 2.55
CA SER A 33 43.71 -22.33 1.85
C SER A 33 42.97 -22.13 0.53
N SER A 34 43.68 -22.32 -0.57
CA SER A 34 43.23 -22.15 -1.94
C SER A 34 42.62 -23.44 -2.51
N SER A 35 41.32 -23.44 -2.79
CA SER A 35 40.57 -24.39 -3.63
C SER A 35 39.08 -24.02 -3.56
N SER A 36 38.30 -23.81 -4.61
CA SER A 36 38.51 -24.13 -6.03
C SER A 36 37.78 -23.10 -6.92
N SER A 37 38.46 -22.53 -7.91
CA SER A 37 37.88 -21.61 -8.91
C SER A 37 38.27 -22.07 -10.31
N SER A 38 37.70 -23.20 -10.77
CA SER A 38 38.14 -23.86 -12.02
C SER A 38 37.10 -24.77 -12.70
N ILE A 39 35.80 -24.44 -12.69
CA ILE A 39 34.79 -25.11 -13.54
C ILE A 39 33.77 -24.11 -14.13
N LEU A 40 34.26 -23.02 -14.74
CA LEU A 40 33.40 -22.16 -15.58
C LEU A 40 34.21 -21.40 -16.65
N ALA A 41 35.10 -22.11 -17.35
CA ALA A 41 35.96 -21.54 -18.39
C ALA A 41 36.27 -22.54 -19.52
N LEU A 42 35.24 -23.25 -20.02
CA LEU A 42 35.37 -24.05 -21.23
C LEU A 42 33.98 -24.31 -21.86
N TYR A 43 33.46 -23.36 -22.66
CA TYR A 43 32.50 -23.59 -23.76
C TYR A 43 32.21 -22.27 -24.52
N ILE A 44 33.25 -21.62 -25.05
CA ILE A 44 33.12 -20.59 -26.10
C ILE A 44 34.16 -20.87 -27.18
N SER A 45 33.79 -21.68 -28.17
CA SER A 45 34.16 -21.48 -29.58
C SER A 45 33.41 -22.48 -30.46
N VAL A 46 33.09 -22.07 -31.69
CA VAL A 46 32.47 -22.86 -32.77
C VAL A 46 31.01 -23.29 -32.54
N MET A 47 30.05 -22.48 -33.01
CA MET A 47 29.03 -22.92 -33.98
C MET A 47 28.37 -21.73 -34.70
N SER A 48 27.79 -22.01 -35.87
CA SER A 48 27.31 -21.04 -36.88
C SER A 48 25.89 -20.50 -36.62
N PRO A 49 25.49 -19.36 -37.24
CA PRO A 49 24.18 -18.74 -37.00
C PRO A 49 23.04 -19.46 -37.74
N GLN A 50 22.48 -20.54 -37.16
CA GLN A 50 21.27 -21.19 -37.69
C GLN A 50 20.53 -22.08 -36.67
N SER A 51 19.80 -21.48 -35.72
CA SER A 51 18.65 -22.11 -35.03
C SER A 51 17.91 -21.12 -34.12
N PHE A 52 16.93 -20.40 -34.67
CA PHE A 52 15.80 -19.91 -33.86
C PHE A 52 14.84 -21.09 -33.57
N PHE A 53 13.99 -20.94 -32.56
CA PHE A 53 13.06 -21.95 -31.99
C PHE A 53 13.68 -23.02 -31.07
N ARG A 54 13.72 -22.71 -29.76
CA ARG A 54 13.53 -23.63 -28.60
C ARG A 54 13.58 -22.85 -27.27
N THR A 55 12.76 -21.80 -27.15
CA THR A 55 12.61 -21.03 -25.89
C THR A 55 11.86 -21.81 -24.83
N ASP A 56 10.86 -22.59 -25.26
CA ASP A 56 9.85 -23.14 -24.35
C ASP A 56 10.37 -24.40 -23.62
N GLU A 57 11.23 -25.19 -24.25
CA GLU A 57 11.93 -26.30 -23.60
C GLU A 57 12.94 -25.83 -22.54
N MET A 58 13.65 -24.71 -22.77
CA MET A 58 14.53 -24.14 -21.75
C MET A 58 13.74 -23.51 -20.60
N ALA A 59 12.61 -22.85 -20.89
CA ALA A 59 11.72 -22.33 -19.85
C ALA A 59 11.10 -23.46 -19.01
N ALA A 60 10.67 -24.56 -19.66
CA ALA A 60 10.16 -25.75 -19.00
C ALA A 60 11.25 -26.44 -18.15
N ALA A 61 12.46 -26.64 -18.69
CA ALA A 61 13.57 -27.23 -17.94
C ALA A 61 14.05 -26.36 -16.78
N LEU A 62 13.96 -25.02 -16.89
CA LEU A 62 14.23 -24.12 -15.77
C LEU A 62 13.12 -24.18 -14.71
N ALA A 63 11.86 -24.26 -15.13
CA ALA A 63 10.71 -24.44 -14.23
C ALA A 63 10.73 -25.81 -13.53
N GLU A 64 11.14 -26.89 -14.22
CA GLU A 64 11.41 -28.20 -13.61
C GLU A 64 12.62 -28.14 -12.68
N SER A 65 13.74 -27.52 -13.06
CA SER A 65 14.91 -27.35 -12.17
C SER A 65 14.61 -26.53 -10.90
N ILE A 66 13.65 -25.60 -10.98
CA ILE A 66 13.13 -24.85 -9.83
C ILE A 66 12.17 -25.73 -9.01
N ASN A 67 11.24 -26.46 -9.65
CA ASN A 67 10.32 -27.37 -8.97
C ASN A 67 11.02 -28.57 -8.32
N GLU A 68 12.06 -29.15 -8.93
CA GLU A 68 12.85 -30.24 -8.35
C GLU A 68 13.69 -29.80 -7.14
N LYS A 69 13.98 -28.49 -7.00
CA LYS A 69 14.57 -27.93 -5.77
C LYS A 69 13.54 -27.60 -4.69
N HIS A 70 12.26 -27.54 -5.04
CA HIS A 70 11.15 -27.27 -4.10
C HIS A 70 10.29 -28.50 -3.77
N ALA A 71 10.34 -29.55 -4.59
CA ALA A 71 9.87 -30.89 -4.27
C ALA A 71 10.93 -31.62 -3.43
N THR A 72 10.50 -32.26 -2.34
CA THR A 72 11.34 -33.01 -1.37
C THR A 72 12.26 -32.19 -0.45
N PHE A 73 11.67 -31.21 0.24
CA PHE A 73 12.03 -30.99 1.65
C PHE A 73 10.78 -31.07 2.54
N GLU A 74 10.44 -32.30 2.97
CA GLU A 74 9.70 -32.55 4.23
C GLU A 74 10.60 -32.26 5.44
N GLY A 75 11.37 -31.18 5.37
CA GLY A 75 12.19 -30.67 6.44
C GLY A 75 11.31 -29.89 7.40
N LYS A 76 11.56 -30.07 8.70
CA LYS A 76 10.99 -29.21 9.73
C LYS A 76 11.40 -27.75 9.45
N LYS A 77 10.40 -26.86 9.28
CA LYS A 77 10.65 -25.43 9.04
C LYS A 77 11.55 -24.85 10.16
N PRO A 78 12.43 -23.88 9.86
CA PRO A 78 13.23 -23.21 10.87
C PRO A 78 12.34 -22.52 11.92
N LYS A 79 12.93 -22.19 13.07
CA LYS A 79 12.34 -21.24 14.02
C LYS A 79 12.83 -19.84 13.74
N ALA A 80 12.06 -18.85 14.18
CA ALA A 80 12.55 -17.46 14.20
C ALA A 80 13.86 -17.34 14.99
N ILE A 81 14.77 -16.50 14.51
CA ILE A 81 16.01 -16.18 15.23
C ILE A 81 15.73 -15.10 16.31
N ASP A 82 16.65 -14.94 17.26
CA ASP A 82 16.54 -13.85 18.23
C ASP A 82 16.79 -12.49 17.55
N MET A 83 15.76 -11.64 17.52
CA MET A 83 15.79 -10.27 17.02
C MET A 83 15.62 -9.24 18.14
N SER A 84 15.90 -9.60 19.40
CA SER A 84 15.69 -8.74 20.56
C SER A 84 16.57 -7.48 20.58
N HIS A 85 17.63 -7.43 19.76
CA HIS A 85 18.42 -6.22 19.54
C HIS A 85 17.61 -5.11 18.84
N HIS A 86 16.67 -5.44 17.94
CA HIS A 86 15.80 -4.47 17.26
C HIS A 86 14.79 -3.78 18.20
N LEU A 87 14.49 -4.36 19.36
CA LEU A 87 13.48 -3.80 20.27
C LEU A 87 13.92 -2.48 20.89
N SER A 88 13.03 -1.50 20.93
CA SER A 88 13.20 -0.25 21.67
C SER A 88 13.36 -0.49 23.18
N LEU A 89 13.99 0.45 23.87
CA LEU A 89 14.04 0.53 25.33
C LEU A 89 12.62 0.52 25.92
N LEU A 90 11.64 1.15 25.25
CA LEU A 90 10.24 1.10 25.65
C LEU A 90 9.69 -0.33 25.60
N ALA A 91 9.89 -1.06 24.51
CA ALA A 91 9.47 -2.46 24.38
C ALA A 91 10.18 -3.39 25.37
N LYS A 92 11.49 -3.20 25.58
CA LYS A 92 12.29 -3.93 26.57
C LYS A 92 11.84 -3.65 28.01
N SER A 93 11.38 -2.43 28.30
CA SER A 93 10.94 -2.02 29.64
C SER A 93 9.53 -2.52 30.02
N ARG A 94 8.70 -2.89 29.04
CA ARG A 94 7.36 -3.45 29.30
C ARG A 94 7.44 -4.81 30.00
N ARG A 95 6.63 -4.97 31.04
CA ARG A 95 6.52 -6.19 31.88
C ARG A 95 5.10 -6.76 31.78
N ASN A 96 4.94 -8.04 32.10
CA ASN A 96 3.63 -8.69 32.19
C ASN A 96 2.76 -7.96 33.22
N SER A 97 1.48 -7.72 32.90
CA SER A 97 0.52 -7.21 33.87
C SER A 97 0.29 -8.22 35.03
N PRO A 98 0.49 -7.84 36.30
CA PRO A 98 0.22 -8.73 37.44
C PRO A 98 -1.26 -9.17 37.51
N LEU A 99 -2.18 -8.30 37.08
CA LEU A 99 -3.62 -8.63 37.02
C LEU A 99 -3.96 -9.57 35.86
N LYS A 100 -3.14 -9.64 34.80
CA LYS A 100 -3.29 -10.67 33.76
C LYS A 100 -2.51 -11.95 34.08
N SER A 101 -1.48 -11.92 34.92
CA SER A 101 -0.82 -13.16 35.38
C SER A 101 -1.70 -14.05 36.25
N ILE A 102 -2.80 -13.52 36.82
CA ILE A 102 -3.77 -14.33 37.56
C ILE A 102 -4.85 -15.00 36.68
N TRP A 103 -4.96 -14.64 35.39
CA TRP A 103 -5.98 -15.20 34.49
C TRP A 103 -5.95 -16.74 34.42
N PRO A 104 -4.80 -17.42 34.26
CA PRO A 104 -4.77 -18.89 34.20
C PRO A 104 -5.40 -19.58 35.42
N TYR A 105 -5.39 -18.96 36.59
CA TYR A 105 -6.02 -19.50 37.80
C TYR A 105 -7.54 -19.28 37.83
N MET A 106 -8.05 -18.22 37.19
CA MET A 106 -9.49 -17.92 37.13
C MET A 106 -10.31 -18.99 36.39
N PHE A 107 -9.69 -19.71 35.46
CA PHE A 107 -10.35 -20.76 34.67
C PHE A 107 -10.09 -22.18 35.18
N ILE A 108 -9.48 -22.33 36.37
CA ILE A 108 -9.39 -23.64 37.03
C ILE A 108 -10.81 -24.09 37.41
N PRO A 109 -11.27 -25.29 37.02
CA PRO A 109 -12.61 -25.77 37.35
C PRO A 109 -12.89 -25.73 38.86
N GLY A 110 -14.02 -25.11 39.25
CA GLY A 110 -14.40 -24.93 40.65
C GLY A 110 -13.77 -23.71 41.35
N MET A 111 -12.96 -22.91 40.67
CA MET A 111 -12.41 -21.67 41.24
C MET A 111 -13.52 -20.63 41.52
N ILE A 112 -13.55 -20.09 42.73
CA ILE A 112 -14.44 -18.97 43.10
C ILE A 112 -13.68 -17.66 42.90
N GLY A 113 -14.06 -16.90 41.86
CA GLY A 113 -13.37 -15.67 41.48
C GLY A 113 -13.71 -14.47 42.38
N LEU A 114 -12.82 -14.13 43.32
CA LEU A 114 -12.90 -12.90 44.13
C LEU A 114 -11.77 -11.88 43.82
N ALA A 115 -10.96 -12.14 42.78
CA ALA A 115 -9.73 -11.40 42.52
C ALA A 115 -9.84 -10.30 41.44
N GLY A 116 -10.72 -10.48 40.44
CA GLY A 116 -10.84 -9.58 39.30
C GLY A 116 -11.99 -8.58 39.46
N GLY A 117 -11.76 -7.33 39.09
CA GLY A 117 -12.81 -6.30 38.96
C GLY A 117 -13.69 -6.48 37.70
N LEU A 118 -14.19 -7.70 37.48
CA LEU A 118 -14.99 -8.09 36.32
C LEU A 118 -16.49 -7.99 36.69
N PRO A 119 -17.29 -7.12 36.04
CA PRO A 119 -18.73 -7.05 36.30
C PRO A 119 -19.43 -8.36 35.93
N HIS A 120 -20.48 -8.74 36.67
CA HIS A 120 -21.28 -9.91 36.34
C HIS A 120 -21.99 -9.71 34.97
N PRO A 121 -22.02 -10.70 34.06
CA PRO A 121 -22.57 -10.49 32.71
C PRO A 121 -24.07 -10.17 32.67
N ASP A 122 -24.82 -10.45 33.74
CA ASP A 122 -26.23 -10.02 33.85
C ASP A 122 -26.38 -8.49 33.93
N TYR A 123 -25.34 -7.76 34.34
CA TYR A 123 -25.31 -6.30 34.31
C TYR A 123 -25.01 -5.72 32.91
N PHE A 124 -24.73 -6.57 31.92
CA PHE A 124 -24.65 -6.14 30.52
C PHE A 124 -26.07 -6.07 29.93
N PRO A 125 -26.54 -4.90 29.45
CA PRO A 125 -27.94 -4.67 29.07
C PRO A 125 -28.30 -5.22 27.68
N TYR A 126 -27.74 -6.39 27.30
CA TYR A 126 -27.88 -7.00 25.98
C TYR A 126 -28.04 -8.52 26.12
N ASP A 127 -29.29 -9.01 26.05
CA ASP A 127 -29.56 -10.46 26.17
C ASP A 127 -29.34 -11.22 24.86
N GLN A 128 -29.45 -10.54 23.71
CA GLN A 128 -29.26 -11.11 22.39
C GLN A 128 -28.91 -10.01 21.37
N PHE A 129 -28.01 -10.33 20.44
CA PHE A 129 -27.77 -9.56 19.22
C PHE A 129 -28.25 -10.40 18.03
N SER A 130 -28.95 -9.76 17.08
CA SER A 130 -29.34 -10.39 15.82
C SER A 130 -29.10 -9.43 14.66
N ALA A 131 -28.76 -9.98 13.49
CA ALA A 131 -28.54 -9.22 12.26
C ALA A 131 -28.82 -10.11 11.04
N GLN A 132 -29.27 -9.50 9.95
CA GLN A 132 -29.26 -10.14 8.64
C GLN A 132 -27.86 -9.97 8.03
N VAL A 133 -27.25 -11.06 7.55
CA VAL A 133 -25.93 -11.06 6.92
C VAL A 133 -25.99 -11.65 5.52
N GLN A 134 -25.12 -11.15 4.65
CA GLN A 134 -25.07 -11.60 3.27
C GLN A 134 -24.48 -13.01 3.17
N SER A 135 -24.94 -13.79 2.19
CA SER A 135 -24.29 -15.07 1.85
C SER A 135 -22.83 -14.84 1.45
N SER A 136 -21.94 -15.76 1.80
CA SER A 136 -20.56 -15.81 1.24
C SER A 136 -20.56 -15.82 -0.29
N HIS A 137 -21.64 -16.34 -0.90
CA HIS A 137 -21.83 -16.43 -2.34
C HIS A 137 -22.57 -15.22 -2.96
N HIS A 138 -22.78 -14.12 -2.21
CA HIS A 138 -23.54 -12.94 -2.66
C HIS A 138 -23.07 -12.39 -4.02
N TYR A 139 -21.76 -12.44 -4.31
CA TYR A 139 -21.16 -11.98 -5.57
C TYR A 139 -20.95 -13.08 -6.61
N THR A 140 -21.62 -14.24 -6.50
CA THR A 140 -21.55 -15.31 -7.52
C THR A 140 -22.58 -15.08 -8.63
N GLU A 141 -22.31 -15.53 -9.85
CA GLU A 141 -23.22 -15.33 -10.99
C GLU A 141 -24.63 -15.92 -10.75
N ALA A 142 -24.72 -16.99 -9.95
CA ALA A 142 -25.98 -17.62 -9.56
C ALA A 142 -26.82 -16.79 -8.57
N ALA A 143 -26.25 -15.76 -7.93
CA ALA A 143 -26.95 -14.86 -7.02
C ALA A 143 -27.62 -13.67 -7.73
N ILE A 144 -27.33 -13.44 -9.02
CA ILE A 144 -28.11 -12.51 -9.86
C ILE A 144 -29.42 -13.23 -10.22
N PRO A 145 -30.61 -12.69 -9.84
CA PRO A 145 -31.88 -13.37 -10.09
C PRO A 145 -32.21 -13.37 -11.59
N THR A 146 -31.82 -14.44 -12.29
CA THR A 146 -32.27 -14.73 -13.65
C THR A 146 -33.78 -14.89 -13.65
N LYS A 147 -34.49 -13.96 -14.30
CA LYS A 147 -35.94 -14.10 -14.51
C LYS A 147 -36.23 -15.40 -15.25
N ALA A 148 -37.17 -16.17 -14.70
CA ALA A 148 -37.69 -17.47 -15.15
C ALA A 148 -36.77 -18.69 -14.95
N SER A 149 -37.17 -19.57 -14.01
CA SER A 149 -36.85 -20.99 -14.04
C SER A 149 -38.04 -21.82 -13.51
N ASN A 150 -38.30 -22.97 -14.14
CA ASN A 150 -39.54 -23.74 -14.08
C ASN A 150 -39.72 -24.52 -12.76
N PRO A 151 -40.89 -24.54 -12.08
CA PRO A 151 -41.05 -25.09 -10.72
C PRO A 151 -40.74 -26.59 -10.52
N LEU A 152 -40.67 -27.38 -11.60
CA LEU A 152 -40.42 -28.82 -11.50
C LEU A 152 -38.94 -29.19 -11.29
N LEU A 153 -37.99 -28.31 -11.64
CA LEU A 153 -36.56 -28.61 -11.48
C LEU A 153 -36.04 -28.35 -10.05
N SER A 154 -36.71 -27.50 -9.26
CA SER A 154 -36.29 -27.21 -7.89
C SER A 154 -36.52 -28.38 -6.92
N PHE A 155 -37.51 -29.22 -7.19
CA PHE A 155 -37.91 -30.31 -6.29
C PHE A 155 -36.84 -31.42 -6.17
N PHE A 156 -36.07 -31.68 -7.24
CA PHE A 156 -35.05 -32.73 -7.27
C PHE A 156 -33.67 -32.30 -6.72
N ARG A 157 -33.47 -31.02 -6.39
CA ARG A 157 -32.17 -30.50 -5.92
C ARG A 157 -32.02 -30.52 -4.38
N ASN A 158 -33.03 -30.97 -3.64
CA ASN A 158 -33.21 -30.63 -2.23
C ASN A 158 -32.78 -31.72 -1.21
N THR A 159 -31.85 -32.61 -1.57
CA THR A 159 -31.40 -33.76 -0.73
C THR A 159 -29.89 -33.81 -0.44
N GLN A 160 -29.15 -32.76 -0.78
CA GLN A 160 -27.84 -32.48 -0.20
C GLN A 160 -27.90 -31.15 0.53
N LYS A 161 -27.09 -31.00 1.60
CA LYS A 161 -26.99 -29.79 2.42
C LYS A 161 -26.29 -28.70 1.61
N ALA A 162 -27.01 -28.08 0.69
CA ALA A 162 -26.48 -27.10 -0.25
C ALA A 162 -26.07 -25.81 0.46
N ASP A 163 -24.91 -25.27 0.10
CA ASP A 163 -24.51 -23.92 0.48
C ASP A 163 -25.58 -22.93 0.00
N SER A 164 -26.27 -22.30 0.94
CA SER A 164 -27.38 -21.42 0.62
C SER A 164 -26.85 -20.10 0.07
N THR A 165 -27.17 -19.82 -1.19
CA THR A 165 -26.91 -18.53 -1.84
C THR A 165 -27.78 -17.39 -1.31
N ALA A 166 -28.66 -17.68 -0.35
CA ALA A 166 -29.52 -16.71 0.34
C ALA A 166 -28.82 -16.13 1.57
N ASP A 167 -29.11 -14.86 1.85
CA ASP A 167 -28.72 -14.16 3.07
C ASP A 167 -29.31 -14.86 4.31
N SER A 168 -28.60 -14.84 5.43
CA SER A 168 -28.99 -15.53 6.68
C SER A 168 -29.23 -14.56 7.84
N ASP A 169 -30.15 -14.93 8.73
CA ASP A 169 -30.34 -14.23 10.01
C ASP A 169 -29.43 -14.85 11.07
N ILE A 170 -28.43 -14.10 11.52
CA ILE A 170 -27.59 -14.50 12.65
C ILE A 170 -28.21 -14.08 13.98
N THR A 171 -27.97 -14.89 15.00
CA THR A 171 -28.33 -14.59 16.39
C THR A 171 -27.19 -15.01 17.31
N ILE A 172 -26.85 -14.12 18.24
CA ILE A 172 -25.78 -14.28 19.24
C ILE A 172 -26.42 -14.04 20.62
N PRO A 173 -26.66 -15.09 21.42
CA PRO A 173 -27.26 -14.96 22.74
C PRO A 173 -26.23 -14.48 23.78
N LYS A 174 -26.71 -13.96 24.92
CA LYS A 174 -25.86 -13.63 26.08
C LYS A 174 -25.10 -14.85 26.59
N TYR A 175 -25.79 -15.96 26.76
CA TYR A 175 -25.19 -17.25 27.14
C TYR A 175 -25.49 -18.27 26.04
N SER A 176 -24.47 -18.99 25.55
CA SER A 176 -24.69 -20.10 24.63
C SER A 176 -25.10 -21.37 25.40
N ASN A 177 -25.91 -22.22 24.79
CA ASN A 177 -26.31 -23.51 25.38
C ASN A 177 -25.17 -24.56 25.25
N GLY A 178 -23.91 -24.17 25.47
CA GLY A 178 -22.71 -25.01 25.36
C GLY A 178 -22.34 -25.46 23.93
N LYS A 179 -23.14 -25.13 22.93
CA LYS A 179 -22.94 -25.54 21.52
C LYS A 179 -22.01 -24.64 20.71
N SER A 180 -21.71 -23.44 21.22
CA SER A 180 -20.96 -22.40 20.51
C SER A 180 -20.03 -21.67 21.50
N PRO A 181 -18.78 -21.35 21.12
CA PRO A 181 -17.90 -20.48 21.90
C PRO A 181 -18.25 -18.99 21.77
N ILE A 182 -19.21 -18.63 20.91
CA ILE A 182 -19.59 -17.25 20.58
C ILE A 182 -20.84 -16.85 21.38
N GLN A 183 -20.64 -15.98 22.37
CA GLN A 183 -21.69 -15.50 23.27
C GLN A 183 -21.37 -14.10 23.81
N LEU A 184 -22.40 -13.29 24.09
CA LEU A 184 -22.19 -11.90 24.55
C LEU A 184 -21.58 -11.85 25.97
N ALA A 185 -21.86 -12.80 26.85
CA ALA A 185 -21.31 -12.83 28.21
C ALA A 185 -19.77 -12.90 28.23
N THR A 186 -19.17 -13.55 27.23
CA THR A 186 -17.71 -13.57 27.04
C THR A 186 -17.24 -12.37 26.23
N ALA A 187 -17.92 -12.05 25.12
CA ALA A 187 -17.47 -10.99 24.22
C ALA A 187 -17.56 -9.58 24.80
N LEU A 188 -18.54 -9.30 25.66
CA LEU A 188 -18.75 -7.98 26.27
C LEU A 188 -17.98 -7.81 27.60
N GLN A 189 -17.36 -8.88 28.10
CA GLN A 189 -16.47 -8.86 29.24
C GLN A 189 -15.06 -8.38 28.85
N TYR A 190 -14.27 -7.93 29.83
CA TYR A 190 -12.83 -7.77 29.63
C TYR A 190 -12.17 -9.09 29.20
N GLY A 191 -11.38 -9.03 28.14
CA GLY A 191 -10.67 -10.17 27.56
C GLY A 191 -9.15 -10.07 27.66
N GLN A 192 -8.50 -11.08 27.09
CA GLN A 192 -7.07 -11.06 26.85
C GLN A 192 -6.70 -10.05 25.76
N ALA A 193 -5.48 -9.53 25.82
CA ALA A 193 -5.04 -8.50 24.86
C ALA A 193 -4.68 -9.09 23.48
N GLN A 194 -4.64 -10.43 23.37
CA GLN A 194 -4.55 -11.17 22.12
C GLN A 194 -5.83 -11.05 21.27
N GLY A 195 -7.00 -10.81 21.87
CA GLY A 195 -8.32 -10.92 21.23
C GLY A 195 -9.13 -12.12 21.73
N LEU A 196 -10.26 -12.41 21.09
CA LEU A 196 -11.13 -13.56 21.40
C LEU A 196 -10.66 -14.83 20.68
N ASP A 197 -10.47 -15.92 21.43
CA ASP A 197 -9.79 -17.15 21.00
C ASP A 197 -10.33 -17.77 19.70
N TYR A 198 -11.66 -17.76 19.49
CA TYR A 198 -12.26 -18.31 18.27
C TYR A 198 -11.86 -17.53 17.01
N LEU A 199 -11.76 -16.20 17.11
CA LEU A 199 -11.38 -15.33 16.00
C LEU A 199 -9.86 -15.34 15.80
N LEU A 200 -9.10 -15.38 16.91
CA LEU A 200 -7.64 -15.55 16.89
C LEU A 200 -7.25 -16.87 16.19
N LYS A 201 -7.91 -17.98 16.54
CA LYS A 201 -7.73 -19.27 15.87
C LYS A 201 -8.11 -19.19 14.39
N PHE A 202 -9.23 -18.56 14.05
CA PHE A 202 -9.67 -18.41 12.66
C PHE A 202 -8.63 -17.68 11.80
N VAL A 203 -8.10 -16.54 12.27
CA VAL A 203 -7.08 -15.79 11.51
C VAL A 203 -5.73 -16.50 11.51
N LYS A 204 -5.41 -17.31 12.53
CA LYS A 204 -4.23 -18.19 12.54
C LYS A 204 -4.33 -19.29 11.49
N ASP A 205 -5.43 -20.02 11.45
CA ASP A 205 -5.67 -21.08 10.46
C ASP A 205 -5.70 -20.50 9.03
N PHE A 206 -6.30 -19.33 8.84
CA PHE A 206 -6.31 -18.59 7.57
C PHE A 206 -4.90 -18.18 7.13
N THR A 207 -4.10 -17.63 8.05
CA THR A 207 -2.69 -17.24 7.82
C THR A 207 -1.84 -18.44 7.39
N ALA A 208 -2.03 -19.61 8.01
CA ALA A 208 -1.35 -20.84 7.62
C ALA A 208 -1.71 -21.28 6.19
N ARG A 209 -3.00 -21.20 5.82
CA ARG A 209 -3.51 -21.59 4.49
C ARG A 209 -3.07 -20.64 3.38
N VAL A 210 -3.17 -19.33 3.61
CA VAL A 210 -3.01 -18.29 2.58
C VAL A 210 -1.57 -17.77 2.49
N TYR A 211 -1.00 -17.29 3.60
CA TYR A 211 0.32 -16.63 3.58
C TYR A 211 1.49 -17.61 3.72
N LYS A 212 1.20 -18.84 4.18
CA LYS A 212 2.11 -20.00 4.21
C LYS A 212 3.51 -19.65 4.80
N PRO A 213 3.64 -19.09 6.02
CA PRO A 213 4.91 -18.56 6.54
C PRO A 213 6.08 -19.56 6.51
N ALA A 214 7.30 -19.11 6.22
CA ALA A 214 8.45 -19.98 5.98
C ALA A 214 9.14 -20.54 7.25
N TYR A 215 8.74 -20.11 8.45
CA TYR A 215 9.19 -20.64 9.75
C TYR A 215 8.05 -21.35 10.50
N GLU A 216 8.36 -22.10 11.58
CA GLU A 216 7.36 -22.92 12.30
C GLU A 216 6.64 -22.24 13.46
N ASP A 217 7.29 -21.31 14.15
CA ASP A 217 6.83 -20.78 15.45
C ASP A 217 6.22 -19.38 15.39
N TRP A 218 5.83 -18.91 14.20
CA TRP A 218 5.04 -17.67 14.06
C TRP A 218 3.73 -17.72 14.84
N ASP A 219 3.24 -16.54 15.20
CA ASP A 219 1.96 -16.37 15.88
C ASP A 219 1.22 -15.12 15.39
N VAL A 220 -0.01 -14.96 15.86
CA VAL A 220 -0.90 -13.85 15.52
C VAL A 220 -1.39 -13.11 16.76
N ILE A 221 -1.74 -11.83 16.60
CA ILE A 221 -2.40 -11.01 17.62
C ILE A 221 -3.42 -10.07 16.98
N MET A 222 -4.62 -9.96 17.56
CA MET A 222 -5.64 -9.03 17.10
C MET A 222 -5.24 -7.57 17.40
N CYS A 223 -5.52 -6.65 16.46
CA CYS A 223 -5.19 -5.22 16.57
C CYS A 223 -6.38 -4.34 16.17
N CYS A 224 -6.38 -3.06 16.55
CA CYS A 224 -7.50 -2.16 16.24
C CYS A 224 -7.48 -1.62 14.79
N GLY A 225 -7.01 -2.43 13.84
CA GLY A 225 -6.75 -2.09 12.44
C GLY A 225 -5.32 -1.58 12.17
N SER A 226 -4.94 -1.47 10.90
CA SER A 226 -3.54 -1.23 10.48
C SER A 226 -2.86 -0.03 11.14
N THR A 227 -3.56 1.10 11.29
CA THR A 227 -2.98 2.31 11.91
C THR A 227 -2.57 2.09 13.38
N ASP A 228 -3.36 1.30 14.12
CA ASP A 228 -3.05 0.94 15.50
C ASP A 228 -1.86 -0.04 15.58
N ALA A 229 -1.82 -1.02 14.66
CA ALA A 229 -0.71 -1.94 14.52
C ALA A 229 0.61 -1.22 14.20
N LEU A 230 0.61 -0.34 13.19
CA LEU A 230 1.78 0.42 12.77
C LEU A 230 2.33 1.30 13.90
N ASN A 231 1.45 2.03 14.59
CA ASN A 231 1.81 2.82 15.77
C ASN A 231 2.46 1.96 16.88
N LYS A 232 1.89 0.77 17.17
CA LYS A 232 2.47 -0.16 18.15
C LYS A 232 3.82 -0.72 17.70
N ILE A 233 3.98 -1.05 16.42
CA ILE A 233 5.22 -1.59 15.85
C ILE A 233 6.31 -0.53 15.87
N LEU A 234 6.06 0.70 15.40
CA LEU A 234 7.05 1.78 15.44
C LEU A 234 7.53 2.07 16.88
N MET A 235 6.62 2.18 17.85
CA MET A 235 6.99 2.27 19.28
C MET A 235 7.78 1.04 19.80
N MET A 236 7.64 -0.12 19.16
CA MET A 236 8.27 -1.36 19.59
C MET A 236 9.70 -1.52 19.05
N VAL A 237 9.99 -1.02 17.84
CA VAL A 237 11.28 -1.25 17.16
C VAL A 237 12.09 0.02 16.87
N CYS A 238 11.52 1.21 17.07
CA CYS A 238 12.20 2.49 16.86
C CYS A 238 12.31 3.31 18.16
N GLU A 239 13.29 4.20 18.17
CA GLU A 239 13.56 5.24 19.16
C GLU A 239 13.41 6.64 18.54
N ARG A 240 13.35 7.67 19.39
CA ARG A 240 13.46 9.05 18.93
C ARG A 240 14.83 9.29 18.30
N GLY A 241 14.85 9.74 17.05
CA GLY A 241 16.04 9.95 16.24
C GLY A 241 16.37 8.80 15.29
N ASP A 242 15.61 7.70 15.30
CA ASP A 242 15.73 6.64 14.29
C ASP A 242 15.13 7.04 12.94
N ASN A 243 15.50 6.27 11.93
CA ASN A 243 15.01 6.36 10.57
C ASN A 243 14.27 5.06 10.17
N PHE A 244 13.24 5.15 9.33
CA PHE A 244 12.60 4.00 8.68
C PHE A 244 12.57 4.17 7.16
N LEU A 245 12.78 3.08 6.42
CA LEU A 245 12.69 3.07 4.96
C LEU A 245 11.23 2.96 4.54
N CYS A 246 10.86 3.63 3.45
CA CYS A 246 9.56 3.50 2.80
C CYS A 246 9.67 3.77 1.31
N GLU A 247 8.62 3.47 0.54
CA GLU A 247 8.58 3.89 -0.86
C GLU A 247 8.52 5.43 -0.97
N GLU A 248 9.16 6.02 -1.99
CA GLU A 248 9.21 7.48 -2.17
C GLU A 248 7.82 8.16 -2.17
N PHE A 249 6.79 7.48 -2.66
CA PHE A 249 5.39 7.83 -2.43
C PHE A 249 4.74 6.73 -1.60
N THR A 250 4.28 7.03 -0.38
CA THR A 250 3.75 6.03 0.55
C THR A 250 2.50 6.53 1.30
N TYR A 251 1.91 5.69 2.15
CA TYR A 251 0.71 6.04 2.89
C TYR A 251 1.00 7.19 3.88
N PRO A 252 0.35 8.37 3.81
CA PRO A 252 0.80 9.53 4.57
C PRO A 252 0.72 9.31 6.07
N THR A 253 -0.28 8.56 6.54
CA THR A 253 -0.44 8.22 7.94
C THR A 253 0.69 7.35 8.50
N ALA A 254 1.47 6.64 7.67
CA ALA A 254 2.69 6.00 8.13
C ALA A 254 3.76 7.03 8.54
N ILE A 255 3.93 8.08 7.73
CA ILE A 255 4.81 9.22 8.02
C ILE A 255 4.29 9.99 9.24
N GLU A 256 3.00 10.34 9.26
CA GLU A 256 2.34 11.07 10.35
C GLU A 256 2.37 10.30 11.69
N THR A 257 2.49 8.97 11.66
CA THR A 257 2.66 8.14 12.87
C THR A 257 4.10 8.22 13.40
N GLY A 258 5.11 8.17 12.54
CA GLY A 258 6.52 8.20 12.94
C GLY A 258 7.02 9.59 13.36
N PHE A 259 6.62 10.64 12.62
CA PHE A 259 7.11 12.01 12.81
C PHE A 259 6.96 12.57 14.25
N PRO A 260 5.82 12.48 14.96
CA PRO A 260 5.69 12.98 16.33
C PRO A 260 6.55 12.19 17.35
N MET A 261 6.89 10.94 17.06
CA MET A 261 7.84 10.16 17.86
C MET A 261 9.29 10.65 17.66
N GLY A 262 9.54 11.45 16.62
CA GLY A 262 10.87 11.85 16.17
C GLY A 262 11.54 10.77 15.34
N ILE A 263 10.77 9.95 14.63
CA ILE A 263 11.26 8.94 13.68
C ILE A 263 11.05 9.50 12.26
N SER A 264 12.09 9.51 11.45
CA SER A 264 12.04 10.09 10.10
C SER A 264 11.89 9.03 9.00
N PRO A 265 11.10 9.28 7.94
CA PRO A 265 11.08 8.44 6.76
C PRO A 265 12.37 8.60 5.94
N VAL A 266 12.70 7.56 5.17
CA VAL A 266 13.80 7.53 4.21
C VAL A 266 13.23 7.00 2.89
N PRO A 267 13.10 7.84 1.84
CA PRO A 267 12.59 7.39 0.56
C PRO A 267 13.51 6.37 -0.10
N VAL A 268 12.91 5.30 -0.60
CA VAL A 268 13.51 4.33 -1.51
C VAL A 268 12.79 4.44 -2.85
N LYS A 269 13.55 4.42 -3.95
CA LYS A 269 12.99 4.58 -5.29
C LYS A 269 12.09 3.40 -5.65
N MET A 270 11.08 3.69 -6.47
CA MET A 270 10.08 2.74 -6.92
C MET A 270 9.86 2.83 -8.43
N ASP A 271 9.40 1.73 -9.01
CA ASP A 271 8.97 1.58 -10.41
C ASP A 271 7.53 1.03 -10.47
N GLY A 272 7.09 0.56 -11.65
CA GLY A 272 5.76 -0.03 -11.84
C GLY A 272 5.49 -1.30 -11.01
N GLU A 273 6.53 -1.99 -10.52
CA GLU A 273 6.40 -3.15 -9.62
C GLU A 273 6.52 -2.75 -8.13
N GLY A 274 6.69 -1.46 -7.81
CA GLY A 274 6.85 -0.95 -6.45
C GLY A 274 8.32 -0.72 -6.08
N ILE A 275 8.69 -0.94 -4.83
CA ILE A 275 10.03 -0.62 -4.32
C ILE A 275 11.14 -1.36 -5.09
N ILE A 276 12.24 -0.67 -5.39
CA ILE A 276 13.38 -1.22 -6.14
C ILE A 276 14.44 -1.75 -5.16
N ALA A 277 14.76 -3.05 -5.24
CA ALA A 277 15.69 -3.70 -4.32
C ALA A 277 17.13 -3.16 -4.41
N THR A 278 17.62 -2.81 -5.60
CA THR A 278 18.92 -2.17 -5.77
C THR A 278 18.97 -0.77 -5.14
N SER A 279 17.90 0.03 -5.27
CA SER A 279 17.78 1.32 -4.58
C SER A 279 17.73 1.15 -3.06
N LEU A 280 17.08 0.10 -2.55
CA LEU A 280 17.05 -0.23 -1.12
C LEU A 280 18.46 -0.53 -0.61
N GLU A 281 19.22 -1.38 -1.34
CA GLU A 281 20.62 -1.65 -1.02
C GLU A 281 21.48 -0.38 -1.11
N ASP A 282 21.31 0.46 -2.13
CA ASP A 282 22.10 1.68 -2.30
C ASP A 282 21.92 2.67 -1.15
N VAL A 283 20.68 2.85 -0.65
CA VAL A 283 20.40 3.69 0.52
C VAL A 283 21.04 3.11 1.79
N LEU A 284 21.01 1.79 1.97
CA LEU A 284 21.57 1.11 3.13
C LEU A 284 23.12 1.06 3.11
N ARG A 285 23.70 0.90 1.93
CA ARG A 285 25.15 0.80 1.67
C ARG A 285 25.85 2.15 1.78
N ASN A 286 25.22 3.21 1.28
CA ASN A 286 25.76 4.56 1.23
C ASN A 286 25.14 5.48 2.32
N TRP A 287 24.70 4.89 3.44
CA TRP A 287 24.07 5.66 4.51
C TRP A 287 25.03 6.68 5.12
N ASP A 288 24.56 7.93 5.24
CA ASP A 288 25.30 9.01 5.89
C ASP A 288 24.90 9.09 7.37
N ASP A 289 25.82 8.72 8.26
CA ASP A 289 25.62 8.76 9.72
C ASP A 289 25.31 10.18 10.25
N ALA A 290 25.60 11.25 9.51
CA ALA A 290 25.16 12.61 9.87
C ALA A 290 23.63 12.77 9.83
N ARG A 291 22.91 11.88 9.15
CA ARG A 291 21.43 11.77 9.13
C ARG A 291 20.87 10.96 10.32
N GLY A 292 21.72 10.54 11.25
CA GLY A 292 21.36 9.66 12.37
C GLY A 292 21.57 8.18 12.06
N PRO A 293 21.05 7.26 12.90
CA PRO A 293 21.25 5.82 12.74
C PRO A 293 20.74 5.31 11.39
N ARG A 294 21.50 4.39 10.79
CA ARG A 294 21.06 3.67 9.58
C ARG A 294 19.69 3.03 9.84
N PRO A 295 18.70 3.22 8.95
CA PRO A 295 17.39 2.61 9.10
C PRO A 295 17.50 1.07 9.15
N ARG A 296 16.75 0.48 10.09
CA ARG A 296 16.67 -0.96 10.35
C ARG A 296 15.25 -1.52 10.22
N VAL A 297 14.34 -0.70 9.68
CA VAL A 297 12.91 -1.01 9.48
C VAL A 297 12.52 -0.52 8.11
N LEU A 298 11.83 -1.35 7.33
CA LEU A 298 11.17 -1.02 6.08
C LEU A 298 9.66 -1.07 6.29
N TYR A 299 8.96 0.03 6.05
CA TYR A 299 7.52 0.05 5.82
C TYR A 299 7.24 -0.08 4.33
N THR A 300 6.37 -1.01 3.95
CA THR A 300 5.95 -1.19 2.55
C THR A 300 4.50 -1.63 2.47
N VAL A 301 3.84 -1.25 1.36
CA VAL A 301 2.46 -1.67 1.02
C VAL A 301 2.51 -2.52 -0.25
N PRO A 302 2.74 -3.85 -0.17
CA PRO A 302 3.22 -4.61 -1.32
C PRO A 302 2.16 -4.98 -2.37
N VAL A 303 0.88 -4.79 -2.08
CA VAL A 303 -0.24 -5.03 -3.01
C VAL A 303 -1.10 -3.79 -3.08
N GLY A 304 -1.37 -3.32 -4.30
CA GLY A 304 -2.18 -2.12 -4.52
C GLY A 304 -1.66 -0.90 -3.76
N GLN A 305 -0.34 -0.71 -3.83
CA GLN A 305 0.45 0.24 -3.04
C GLN A 305 -0.24 1.61 -2.94
N ASN A 306 -0.24 2.21 -1.76
CA ASN A 306 -0.88 3.50 -1.54
C ASN A 306 0.19 4.61 -1.59
N PRO A 307 0.24 5.45 -2.64
CA PRO A 307 -0.84 5.76 -3.60
C PRO A 307 -0.76 5.10 -4.98
N THR A 308 0.36 4.45 -5.33
CA THR A 308 0.71 4.19 -6.74
C THR A 308 -0.12 3.12 -7.44
N GLY A 309 -0.79 2.23 -6.71
CA GLY A 309 -1.50 1.06 -7.23
C GLY A 309 -0.59 -0.09 -7.69
N SER A 310 0.74 0.07 -7.57
CA SER A 310 1.73 -0.96 -7.90
C SER A 310 1.59 -2.21 -7.01
N THR A 311 2.14 -3.34 -7.45
CA THR A 311 2.09 -4.61 -6.71
C THR A 311 3.39 -5.38 -6.92
N ILE A 312 4.04 -5.76 -5.83
CA ILE A 312 5.36 -6.39 -5.83
C ILE A 312 5.23 -7.88 -6.16
N GLY A 313 5.79 -8.28 -7.31
CA GLY A 313 5.83 -9.66 -7.78
C GLY A 313 6.82 -10.56 -7.00
N ARG A 314 6.72 -11.88 -7.20
CA ARG A 314 7.54 -12.90 -6.50
C ARG A 314 9.05 -12.61 -6.54
N LYS A 315 9.60 -12.33 -7.72
CA LYS A 315 11.04 -12.04 -7.92
C LYS A 315 11.48 -10.81 -7.09
N ARG A 316 10.81 -9.67 -7.26
CA ARG A 316 11.11 -8.43 -6.53
C ARG A 316 11.01 -8.60 -5.01
N ARG A 317 10.06 -9.40 -4.51
CA ARG A 317 9.98 -9.73 -3.07
C ARG A 317 11.19 -10.52 -2.58
N GLN A 318 11.70 -11.47 -3.36
CA GLN A 318 12.92 -12.22 -3.01
C GLN A 318 14.13 -11.28 -2.98
N GLU A 319 14.30 -10.41 -3.98
CA GLU A 319 15.39 -9.43 -4.03
C GLU A 319 15.35 -8.45 -2.83
N VAL A 320 14.16 -7.96 -2.45
CA VAL A 320 13.99 -7.11 -1.25
C VAL A 320 14.30 -7.89 0.04
N MET A 321 13.86 -9.15 0.16
CA MET A 321 14.18 -10.00 1.31
C MET A 321 15.68 -10.24 1.45
N GLU A 322 16.39 -10.52 0.36
CA GLU A 322 17.84 -10.73 0.36
C GLU A 322 18.59 -9.49 0.87
N VAL A 323 18.15 -8.28 0.47
CA VAL A 323 18.69 -7.02 0.99
C VAL A 323 18.34 -6.84 2.47
N CYS A 324 17.10 -7.14 2.88
CA CYS A 324 16.70 -7.04 4.29
C CYS A 324 17.42 -8.05 5.21
N ASP A 325 17.71 -9.25 4.75
CA ASP A 325 18.54 -10.23 5.45
C ASP A 325 20.00 -9.75 5.55
N LYS A 326 20.57 -9.26 4.44
CA LYS A 326 21.97 -8.79 4.36
C LYS A 326 22.28 -7.60 5.27
N TYR A 327 21.36 -6.64 5.37
CA TYR A 327 21.54 -5.41 6.15
C TYR A 327 20.83 -5.43 7.51
N ASP A 328 20.24 -6.58 7.86
CA ASP A 328 19.41 -6.79 9.04
C ASP A 328 18.34 -5.69 9.24
N VAL A 329 17.34 -5.73 8.37
CA VAL A 329 16.20 -4.81 8.33
C VAL A 329 14.91 -5.60 8.60
N LEU A 330 14.08 -5.13 9.53
CA LEU A 330 12.73 -5.65 9.75
C LEU A 330 11.78 -5.15 8.65
N ILE A 331 10.79 -5.96 8.28
CA ILE A 331 9.80 -5.58 7.26
C ILE A 331 8.43 -5.45 7.92
N ILE A 332 7.85 -4.25 7.87
CA ILE A 332 6.45 -3.99 8.16
C ILE A 332 5.69 -4.10 6.83
N GLU A 333 5.05 -5.24 6.61
CA GLU A 333 4.17 -5.48 5.45
C GLU A 333 2.75 -5.03 5.82
N ASP A 334 2.36 -3.81 5.45
CA ASP A 334 1.00 -3.29 5.67
C ASP A 334 0.15 -3.55 4.43
N ASP A 335 -0.71 -4.56 4.51
CA ASP A 335 -1.31 -5.17 3.32
C ASP A 335 -2.85 -5.24 3.38
N PRO A 336 -3.52 -4.08 3.54
CA PRO A 336 -4.98 -4.01 3.63
C PRO A 336 -5.68 -4.31 2.30
N TYR A 337 -4.93 -4.57 1.22
CA TYR A 337 -5.43 -4.76 -0.13
C TYR A 337 -5.08 -6.13 -0.73
N TYR A 338 -4.46 -7.04 0.02
CA TYR A 338 -3.95 -8.33 -0.49
C TYR A 338 -4.94 -9.13 -1.34
N PHE A 339 -6.23 -9.11 -0.99
CA PHE A 339 -7.28 -9.86 -1.71
C PHE A 339 -7.91 -9.09 -2.88
N LEU A 340 -7.50 -7.84 -3.10
CA LEU A 340 -7.89 -7.00 -4.25
C LEU A 340 -6.92 -7.13 -5.43
N GLN A 341 -6.22 -8.27 -5.55
CA GLN A 341 -5.30 -8.55 -6.66
C GLN A 341 -6.07 -8.91 -7.93
N MET A 342 -6.21 -7.97 -8.85
CA MET A 342 -7.03 -8.09 -10.06
C MET A 342 -6.19 -8.64 -11.23
N PRO A 343 -6.82 -9.34 -12.21
CA PRO A 343 -6.15 -9.62 -13.48
C PRO A 343 -5.65 -8.35 -14.17
N GLN A 344 -4.64 -8.47 -15.04
CA GLN A 344 -4.19 -7.38 -15.90
C GLN A 344 -5.38 -6.78 -16.66
N TRP A 345 -5.49 -5.44 -16.69
CA TRP A 345 -6.49 -4.79 -17.54
C TRP A 345 -6.16 -5.00 -19.02
N GLN A 346 -7.20 -5.10 -19.85
CA GLN A 346 -7.07 -5.21 -21.31
C GLN A 346 -7.91 -4.09 -21.94
N ALA A 347 -7.33 -3.40 -22.91
CA ALA A 347 -8.01 -2.35 -23.67
C ALA A 347 -9.16 -2.93 -24.49
N SER A 348 -10.16 -2.11 -24.78
CA SER A 348 -11.45 -2.52 -25.37
C SER A 348 -11.34 -3.31 -26.69
N ASP A 349 -10.35 -3.00 -27.53
CA ASP A 349 -10.09 -3.71 -28.80
C ASP A 349 -9.52 -5.14 -28.65
N SER A 350 -9.17 -5.57 -27.42
CA SER A 350 -8.53 -6.88 -27.16
C SER A 350 -9.45 -7.92 -26.52
N LEU A 351 -10.72 -7.59 -26.31
CA LEU A 351 -11.64 -8.40 -25.49
C LEU A 351 -12.06 -9.73 -26.13
N SER A 352 -11.28 -10.78 -25.86
CA SER A 352 -11.80 -12.14 -25.84
C SER A 352 -12.57 -12.34 -24.52
N PRO A 353 -13.82 -12.85 -24.53
CA PRO A 353 -14.57 -13.09 -23.30
C PRO A 353 -13.83 -14.13 -22.46
N THR A 354 -13.18 -13.69 -21.38
CA THR A 354 -12.39 -14.56 -20.53
C THR A 354 -13.33 -15.38 -19.65
N THR A 355 -13.67 -16.58 -20.13
CA THR A 355 -14.48 -17.56 -19.41
C THR A 355 -13.72 -18.01 -18.16
N THR A 356 -13.89 -17.27 -17.07
CA THR A 356 -13.19 -17.55 -15.81
C THR A 356 -13.87 -18.74 -15.14
N THR A 357 -13.43 -19.95 -15.48
CA THR A 357 -13.86 -21.16 -14.78
C THR A 357 -13.60 -21.00 -13.29
N ALA A 358 -14.52 -21.44 -12.44
CA ALA A 358 -14.39 -21.35 -11.00
C ALA A 358 -13.17 -22.17 -10.53
N ALA A 359 -12.04 -21.48 -10.31
CA ALA A 359 -10.85 -22.08 -9.76
C ALA A 359 -11.13 -22.55 -8.32
N ALA A 360 -10.71 -23.78 -8.01
CA ALA A 360 -10.70 -24.29 -6.66
C ALA A 360 -9.95 -23.31 -5.73
N ASP A 361 -10.34 -23.24 -4.46
CA ASP A 361 -9.79 -22.26 -3.51
C ASP A 361 -8.27 -22.19 -3.52
N ASP A 362 -7.62 -23.34 -3.38
CA ASP A 362 -6.17 -23.38 -3.19
C ASP A 362 -5.46 -23.00 -4.50
N SER A 363 -6.02 -23.34 -5.67
CA SER A 363 -5.47 -22.88 -6.95
C SER A 363 -5.73 -21.39 -7.19
N TRP A 364 -6.81 -20.79 -6.65
CA TRP A 364 -6.96 -19.33 -6.63
C TRP A 364 -5.95 -18.66 -5.69
N ILE A 365 -5.76 -19.18 -4.48
CA ILE A 365 -4.77 -18.69 -3.50
C ILE A 365 -3.37 -18.71 -4.13
N ASP A 366 -3.02 -19.76 -4.86
CA ASP A 366 -1.74 -19.88 -5.54
C ASP A 366 -1.58 -18.94 -6.77
N THR A 367 -2.65 -18.29 -7.26
CA THR A 367 -2.55 -17.18 -8.22
C THR A 367 -2.21 -15.82 -7.59
N LEU A 368 -2.26 -15.70 -6.27
CA LEU A 368 -1.98 -14.43 -5.59
C LEU A 368 -0.46 -14.19 -5.49
N SER A 369 -0.06 -12.94 -5.67
CA SER A 369 1.30 -12.49 -5.34
C SER A 369 1.56 -12.78 -3.86
N PRO A 370 2.65 -13.49 -3.52
CA PRO A 370 2.85 -14.03 -2.17
C PRO A 370 3.20 -12.94 -1.16
N SER A 371 2.74 -13.09 0.09
CA SER A 371 3.22 -12.29 1.24
C SER A 371 4.72 -12.45 1.47
N TYR A 372 5.38 -11.43 2.03
CA TYR A 372 6.75 -11.53 2.52
C TYR A 372 6.96 -12.67 3.54
N LEU A 373 5.92 -13.07 4.28
CA LEU A 373 5.95 -14.24 5.19
C LEU A 373 6.36 -15.55 4.49
N GLN A 374 6.05 -15.72 3.19
CA GLN A 374 6.42 -16.94 2.44
C GLN A 374 7.94 -17.03 2.19
N PHE A 375 8.69 -15.95 2.40
CA PHE A 375 10.14 -15.87 2.22
C PHE A 375 10.88 -15.67 3.56
N ASP A 376 10.17 -15.30 4.61
CA ASP A 376 10.74 -15.02 5.93
C ASP A 376 11.19 -16.29 6.64
N THR A 377 12.46 -16.66 6.48
CA THR A 377 13.07 -17.81 7.16
C THR A 377 13.58 -17.49 8.57
N GLN A 378 13.54 -16.20 8.98
CA GLN A 378 14.19 -15.69 10.19
C GLN A 378 13.21 -15.08 11.21
N GLY A 379 12.00 -14.74 10.82
CA GLY A 379 11.00 -14.08 11.66
C GLY A 379 11.11 -12.55 11.67
N ARG A 380 11.62 -11.92 10.59
CA ARG A 380 11.80 -10.45 10.45
C ARG A 380 10.56 -9.71 9.95
N VAL A 381 9.55 -10.43 9.47
CA VAL A 381 8.33 -9.82 8.92
C VAL A 381 7.30 -9.60 10.02
N LEU A 382 6.76 -8.38 10.07
CA LEU A 382 5.61 -7.97 10.86
C LEU A 382 4.48 -7.63 9.87
N ARG A 383 3.73 -8.65 9.46
CA ARG A 383 2.60 -8.48 8.53
C ARG A 383 1.40 -7.92 9.27
N ILE A 384 0.77 -6.90 8.70
CA ILE A 384 -0.43 -6.25 9.21
C ILE A 384 -1.59 -6.53 8.24
N ASP A 385 -2.64 -7.17 8.76
CA ASP A 385 -3.89 -7.45 8.06
C ASP A 385 -5.07 -6.71 8.72
N SER A 386 -6.11 -6.41 7.96
CA SER A 386 -7.22 -5.55 8.42
C SER A 386 -8.54 -5.91 7.76
N PHE A 387 -9.60 -6.07 8.57
CA PHE A 387 -10.96 -6.26 8.06
C PHE A 387 -11.55 -4.99 7.41
N SER A 388 -10.82 -3.87 7.43
CA SER A 388 -11.30 -2.56 6.99
C SER A 388 -11.62 -2.47 5.50
N LYS A 389 -11.02 -3.29 4.64
CA LYS A 389 -11.21 -3.24 3.18
C LYS A 389 -11.92 -4.47 2.60
N VAL A 390 -12.26 -5.43 3.47
CA VAL A 390 -12.84 -6.73 3.09
C VAL A 390 -14.09 -7.10 3.90
N ILE A 391 -14.37 -6.42 5.02
CA ILE A 391 -15.65 -6.49 5.75
C ILE A 391 -16.19 -5.07 5.95
N ALA A 392 -15.60 -4.28 6.85
CA ALA A 392 -16.06 -2.93 7.17
C ALA A 392 -14.97 -2.11 7.89
N PRO A 393 -14.68 -0.87 7.45
CA PRO A 393 -13.79 0.03 8.18
C PRO A 393 -14.28 0.30 9.62
N GLY A 394 -15.60 0.40 9.82
CA GLY A 394 -16.19 0.72 11.12
C GLY A 394 -15.86 -0.29 12.23
N SER A 395 -15.49 -1.53 11.87
CA SER A 395 -15.13 -2.60 12.82
C SER A 395 -13.94 -2.27 13.72
N ARG A 396 -12.99 -1.44 13.24
CA ARG A 396 -11.69 -1.18 13.89
C ARG A 396 -11.01 -2.49 14.33
N CYS A 397 -10.97 -3.48 13.44
CA CYS A 397 -10.49 -4.82 13.72
C CYS A 397 -9.52 -5.30 12.62
N GLY A 398 -8.44 -5.95 13.02
CA GLY A 398 -7.41 -6.55 12.17
C GLY A 398 -6.52 -7.48 12.99
N TRP A 399 -5.43 -7.96 12.40
CA TRP A 399 -4.43 -8.77 13.12
C TRP A 399 -3.02 -8.49 12.62
N ILE A 400 -2.02 -8.90 13.41
CA ILE A 400 -0.60 -8.86 13.07
C ILE A 400 -0.10 -10.29 13.09
N THR A 401 0.69 -10.69 12.09
CA THR A 401 1.41 -11.97 12.05
C THR A 401 2.91 -11.72 12.15
N SER A 402 3.57 -12.33 13.13
CA SER A 402 5.03 -12.20 13.31
C SER A 402 5.61 -13.29 14.24
N SER A 403 6.89 -13.16 14.60
CA SER A 403 7.59 -14.10 15.49
C SER A 403 7.10 -13.98 16.95
N PRO A 404 7.28 -15.02 17.79
CA PRO A 404 6.84 -14.99 19.19
C PRO A 404 7.37 -13.79 19.97
N LEU A 405 8.60 -13.37 19.67
CA LEU A 405 9.22 -12.19 20.27
C LEU A 405 8.41 -10.93 20.01
N PHE A 406 8.07 -10.66 18.75
CA PHE A 406 7.32 -9.46 18.37
C PHE A 406 5.85 -9.55 18.79
N VAL A 407 5.21 -10.72 18.64
CA VAL A 407 3.83 -10.94 19.10
C VAL A 407 3.70 -10.73 20.62
N GLU A 408 4.65 -11.22 21.41
CA GLU A 408 4.65 -11.02 22.86
C GLU A 408 4.91 -9.55 23.24
N ARG A 409 5.83 -8.84 22.57
CA ARG A 409 6.06 -7.41 22.81
C ARG A 409 4.87 -6.54 22.37
N LEU A 410 4.19 -6.90 21.29
CA LEU A 410 2.92 -6.28 20.85
C LEU A 410 1.81 -6.54 21.85
N LEU A 411 1.71 -7.75 22.39
CA LEU A 411 0.76 -8.09 23.45
C LEU A 411 0.94 -7.19 24.68
N ARG A 412 2.18 -7.04 25.17
CA ARG A 412 2.50 -6.11 26.27
C ARG A 412 2.17 -4.66 25.91
N ALA A 413 2.28 -4.26 24.64
CA ALA A 413 1.87 -2.93 24.19
C ALA A 413 0.35 -2.74 24.27
N SER A 414 -0.41 -3.73 23.80
CA SER A 414 -1.88 -3.75 23.83
C SER A 414 -2.40 -3.69 25.27
N GLU A 415 -1.83 -4.47 26.20
CA GLU A 415 -2.25 -4.51 27.62
C GLU A 415 -2.30 -3.14 28.32
N VAL A 416 -1.48 -2.17 27.90
CA VAL A 416 -1.40 -0.82 28.48
C VAL A 416 -1.86 0.28 27.53
N SER A 417 -2.53 -0.09 26.43
CA SER A 417 -3.10 0.86 25.46
C SER A 417 -4.53 0.47 25.07
N THR A 418 -4.76 -0.05 23.87
CA THR A 418 -6.11 -0.38 23.36
C THR A 418 -6.74 -1.63 23.99
N GLN A 419 -5.97 -2.39 24.77
CA GLN A 419 -6.28 -3.74 25.26
C GLN A 419 -6.51 -4.75 24.14
N GLN A 420 -7.63 -4.70 23.45
CA GLN A 420 -7.99 -5.56 22.31
C GLN A 420 -9.04 -4.82 21.44
N PRO A 421 -9.34 -5.29 20.21
CA PRO A 421 -10.45 -4.75 19.44
C PRO A 421 -11.78 -4.88 20.18
N SER A 422 -12.75 -4.02 19.85
CA SER A 422 -14.06 -4.01 20.52
C SER A 422 -14.71 -5.40 20.50
N GLY A 423 -15.14 -5.89 21.66
CA GLY A 423 -15.84 -7.16 21.80
C GLY A 423 -17.09 -7.28 20.93
N PHE A 424 -17.82 -6.18 20.75
CA PHE A 424 -18.94 -6.08 19.80
C PHE A 424 -18.52 -6.33 18.34
N ALA A 425 -17.36 -5.81 17.92
CA ALA A 425 -16.84 -6.03 16.57
C ALA A 425 -16.31 -7.46 16.41
N GLN A 426 -15.56 -7.97 17.40
CA GLN A 426 -15.03 -9.33 17.38
C GLN A 426 -16.12 -10.41 17.39
N VAL A 427 -17.23 -10.20 18.12
CA VAL A 427 -18.32 -11.20 18.19
C VAL A 427 -19.15 -11.25 16.91
N LEU A 428 -19.40 -10.10 16.27
CA LEU A 428 -20.11 -10.04 14.98
C LEU A 428 -19.26 -10.61 13.84
N ILE A 429 -17.99 -10.21 13.75
CA ILE A 429 -17.05 -10.78 12.76
C ILE A 429 -16.81 -12.26 13.04
N GLY A 430 -16.66 -12.66 14.30
CA GLY A 430 -16.47 -14.05 14.70
C GLY A 430 -17.68 -14.91 14.34
N LYS A 431 -18.91 -14.45 14.62
CA LYS A 431 -20.13 -15.18 14.23
C LYS A 431 -20.16 -15.41 12.72
N LEU A 432 -19.93 -14.35 11.95
CA LEU A 432 -19.91 -14.40 10.48
C LEU A 432 -18.83 -15.35 9.94
N LEU A 433 -17.58 -15.20 10.37
CA LEU A 433 -16.45 -15.96 9.83
C LEU A 433 -16.35 -17.39 10.35
N VAL A 434 -16.62 -17.62 11.64
CA VAL A 434 -16.38 -18.93 12.29
C VAL A 434 -17.56 -19.87 12.16
N GLU A 435 -18.80 -19.36 12.22
CA GLU A 435 -20.01 -20.22 12.24
C GLU A 435 -20.85 -20.16 10.97
N GLU A 436 -20.96 -19.00 10.30
CA GLU A 436 -21.78 -18.89 9.09
C GLU A 436 -21.01 -19.21 7.80
N TRP A 437 -19.87 -18.56 7.57
CA TRP A 437 -19.11 -18.70 6.32
C TRP A 437 -18.02 -19.77 6.39
N GLY A 438 -17.35 -19.90 7.54
CA GLY A 438 -16.13 -20.70 7.66
C GLY A 438 -14.98 -20.18 6.78
N GLN A 439 -13.88 -20.94 6.74
CA GLN A 439 -12.72 -20.63 5.90
C GLN A 439 -13.07 -20.61 4.39
N GLN A 440 -13.94 -21.52 3.96
CA GLN A 440 -14.38 -21.66 2.57
C GLN A 440 -15.25 -20.46 2.13
N GLY A 441 -16.29 -20.13 2.89
CA GLY A 441 -17.17 -19.00 2.59
C GLY A 441 -16.43 -17.66 2.67
N TRP A 442 -15.44 -17.53 3.55
CA TRP A 442 -14.59 -16.34 3.61
C TRP A 442 -13.74 -16.18 2.34
N ILE A 443 -13.15 -17.26 1.82
CA ILE A 443 -12.42 -17.23 0.53
C ILE A 443 -13.37 -16.90 -0.64
N GLU A 444 -14.58 -17.46 -0.68
CA GLU A 444 -15.58 -17.14 -1.71
C GLU A 444 -16.03 -15.68 -1.67
N TRP A 445 -16.24 -15.12 -0.48
CA TRP A 445 -16.52 -13.71 -0.28
C TRP A 445 -15.37 -12.82 -0.79
N LEU A 446 -14.12 -13.18 -0.49
CA LEU A 446 -12.93 -12.46 -0.98
C LEU A 446 -12.79 -12.54 -2.51
N LYS A 447 -13.03 -13.71 -3.13
CA LYS A 447 -13.15 -13.84 -4.60
C LYS A 447 -14.26 -12.95 -5.15
N GLY A 448 -15.37 -12.80 -4.43
CA GLY A 448 -16.47 -11.91 -4.73
C GLY A 448 -16.07 -10.43 -4.76
N ILE A 449 -15.49 -9.94 -3.67
CA ILE A 449 -14.98 -8.56 -3.58
C ILE A 449 -13.93 -8.29 -4.68
N ARG A 450 -13.04 -9.26 -4.96
CA ARG A 450 -12.07 -9.18 -6.06
C ARG A 450 -12.76 -8.92 -7.41
N ARG A 451 -13.86 -9.62 -7.73
CA ARG A 451 -14.63 -9.42 -8.97
C ARG A 451 -15.21 -8.01 -9.05
N GLU A 452 -15.84 -7.52 -7.98
CA GLU A 452 -16.41 -6.17 -7.93
C GLU A 452 -15.34 -5.07 -8.07
N TYR A 453 -14.18 -5.21 -7.42
CA TYR A 453 -13.08 -4.27 -7.59
C TYR A 453 -12.43 -4.36 -8.98
N THR A 454 -12.38 -5.54 -9.60
CA THR A 454 -11.94 -5.70 -11.00
C THR A 454 -12.84 -4.88 -11.93
N LYS A 455 -14.16 -5.05 -11.83
CA LYS A 455 -15.14 -4.28 -12.61
C LYS A 455 -14.98 -2.77 -12.41
N ARG A 456 -14.79 -2.32 -11.17
CA ARG A 456 -14.59 -0.88 -10.84
C ARG A 456 -13.28 -0.33 -11.39
N ARG A 457 -12.19 -1.12 -11.36
CA ARG A 457 -10.90 -0.78 -11.96
C ARG A 457 -11.03 -0.66 -13.47
N ASP A 458 -11.71 -1.61 -14.11
CA ASP A 458 -11.95 -1.62 -15.54
C ASP A 458 -12.77 -0.40 -15.98
N GLN A 459 -13.85 -0.08 -15.27
CA GLN A 459 -14.67 1.14 -15.48
C GLN A 459 -13.85 2.42 -15.35
N ALA A 460 -12.94 2.51 -14.37
CA ALA A 460 -12.08 3.67 -14.18
C ALA A 460 -11.01 3.81 -15.29
N CYS A 461 -10.41 2.70 -15.72
CA CYS A 461 -9.45 2.68 -16.83
C CYS A 461 -10.13 2.99 -18.17
N GLN A 462 -11.32 2.45 -18.41
CA GLN A 462 -12.16 2.77 -19.57
C GLN A 462 -12.55 4.26 -19.59
N ALA A 463 -12.91 4.86 -18.45
CA ALA A 463 -13.19 6.29 -18.40
C ALA A 463 -11.97 7.15 -18.80
N LEU A 464 -10.75 6.73 -18.41
CA LEU A 464 -9.49 7.35 -18.84
C LEU A 464 -9.24 7.16 -20.34
N GLU A 465 -9.45 5.96 -20.88
CA GLU A 465 -9.35 5.64 -22.32
C GLU A 465 -10.37 6.41 -23.18
N GLU A 466 -11.59 6.60 -22.69
CA GLU A 466 -12.65 7.33 -23.40
C GLU A 466 -12.39 8.85 -23.47
N GLU A 467 -11.89 9.48 -22.39
CA GLU A 467 -11.56 10.91 -22.40
C GLU A 467 -10.21 11.19 -23.08
N PHE A 468 -9.21 10.34 -22.83
CA PHE A 468 -7.87 10.47 -23.38
C PHE A 468 -7.53 9.31 -24.31
N ARG A 469 -7.34 9.59 -25.60
CA ARG A 469 -6.92 8.57 -26.58
C ARG A 469 -5.61 7.92 -26.11
N PRO A 470 -5.56 6.60 -25.88
CA PRO A 470 -4.30 5.92 -25.65
C PRO A 470 -3.48 6.02 -26.94
N LYS A 471 -2.22 6.45 -26.83
CA LYS A 471 -1.32 6.53 -27.98
C LYS A 471 -0.42 5.31 -28.05
N GLU A 472 0.19 4.94 -26.92
CA GLU A 472 1.14 3.84 -26.79
C GLU A 472 0.94 3.14 -25.44
N VAL A 473 0.99 1.80 -25.47
CA VAL A 473 1.26 0.98 -24.28
C VAL A 473 2.77 0.79 -24.25
N LEU A 474 3.44 1.42 -23.29
CA LEU A 474 4.87 1.26 -23.13
C LEU A 474 5.15 -0.14 -22.55
N ARG A 475 5.73 -0.99 -23.40
CA ARG A 475 6.45 -2.20 -23.01
C ARG A 475 7.88 -2.05 -23.47
N VAL A 476 8.83 -1.96 -22.55
CA VAL A 476 10.25 -1.98 -22.89
C VAL A 476 11.03 -2.62 -21.72
N GLY A 477 12.33 -2.84 -21.90
CA GLY A 477 13.06 -4.02 -21.42
C GLY A 477 13.53 -4.02 -19.97
N GLU A 478 14.38 -5.00 -19.63
CA GLU A 478 14.96 -5.14 -18.29
C GLU A 478 15.76 -3.88 -17.89
N GLY A 479 15.25 -3.11 -16.93
CA GLY A 479 15.99 -1.97 -16.37
C GLY A 479 15.14 -0.99 -15.56
N GLU A 480 14.28 -0.21 -16.23
CA GLU A 480 13.73 1.03 -15.66
C GLU A 480 12.26 1.34 -16.03
N GLU A 481 11.54 0.42 -16.71
CA GLU A 481 10.37 0.84 -17.51
C GLU A 481 9.00 0.38 -16.97
N GLU A 482 8.15 1.37 -16.68
CA GLU A 482 6.75 1.21 -16.29
C GLU A 482 5.91 0.62 -17.44
N PHE A 483 5.00 -0.31 -17.13
CA PHE A 483 3.96 -0.78 -18.06
C PHE A 483 2.84 0.29 -18.21
N GLY A 484 3.23 1.47 -18.71
CA GLY A 484 2.42 2.68 -18.71
C GLY A 484 1.51 2.80 -19.93
N TYR A 485 0.26 3.19 -19.69
CA TYR A 485 -0.63 3.71 -20.70
C TYR A 485 -0.39 5.22 -20.83
N THR A 486 0.07 5.64 -22.01
CA THR A 486 0.24 7.05 -22.34
C THR A 486 -0.98 7.56 -23.07
N SER A 487 -1.60 8.58 -22.49
CA SER A 487 -2.91 9.10 -22.84
C SER A 487 -2.81 10.55 -23.33
N VAL A 488 -3.33 10.80 -24.54
CA VAL A 488 -3.34 12.12 -25.18
C VAL A 488 -4.76 12.65 -25.29
N TRP A 489 -4.95 13.96 -25.14
CA TRP A 489 -6.28 14.56 -25.33
C TRP A 489 -6.62 14.62 -26.82
N ARG A 490 -7.88 14.31 -27.15
CA ARG A 490 -8.43 13.79 -28.43
C ARG A 490 -7.92 14.38 -29.77
N GLU A 491 -7.27 15.54 -29.77
CA GLU A 491 -6.85 16.30 -30.95
C GLU A 491 -5.33 16.61 -30.99
N ARG A 492 -4.50 16.01 -30.13
CA ARG A 492 -3.05 16.31 -30.03
C ARG A 492 -2.20 15.06 -29.82
N GLU A 493 -0.96 15.05 -30.32
CA GLU A 493 -0.11 13.84 -30.40
C GLU A 493 0.84 13.61 -29.20
N ASP A 494 0.82 14.50 -28.20
CA ASP A 494 1.75 14.48 -27.07
C ASP A 494 1.09 13.96 -25.78
N PRO A 495 1.82 13.23 -24.90
CA PRO A 495 1.34 12.81 -23.58
C PRO A 495 0.75 13.94 -22.75
N LEU A 496 -0.42 13.73 -22.13
CA LEU A 496 -0.97 14.62 -21.09
C LEU A 496 -1.11 13.91 -19.75
N VAL A 497 -1.51 12.63 -19.80
CA VAL A 497 -1.57 11.74 -18.65
C VAL A 497 -0.83 10.46 -18.98
N THR A 498 -0.10 9.91 -18.00
CA THR A 498 0.41 8.54 -18.05
C THR A 498 -0.01 7.82 -16.77
N PHE A 499 -0.49 6.59 -16.88
CA PHE A 499 -0.88 5.78 -15.72
C PHE A 499 -0.61 4.30 -15.96
N VAL A 500 -0.39 3.53 -14.90
CA VAL A 500 -0.34 2.06 -14.95
C VAL A 500 -1.71 1.54 -14.47
N PRO A 501 -2.44 0.73 -15.26
CA PRO A 501 -3.65 0.08 -14.78
C PRO A 501 -3.31 -0.84 -13.60
N PRO A 502 -3.88 -0.61 -12.41
CA PRO A 502 -3.46 -1.32 -11.21
C PRO A 502 -3.93 -2.77 -11.25
N VAL A 503 -3.02 -3.67 -10.89
CA VAL A 503 -3.30 -5.10 -10.66
C VAL A 503 -3.61 -5.40 -9.19
N GLY A 504 -3.68 -4.37 -8.34
CA GLY A 504 -3.98 -4.50 -6.91
C GLY A 504 -4.71 -3.30 -6.35
N GLY A 505 -5.51 -3.52 -5.30
CA GLY A 505 -6.07 -2.46 -4.48
C GLY A 505 -7.19 -1.65 -5.14
N MET A 506 -7.17 -0.33 -4.94
CA MET A 506 -8.30 0.56 -5.23
C MET A 506 -7.90 1.95 -5.75
N PHE A 507 -6.67 2.09 -6.26
CA PHE A 507 -6.08 3.36 -6.68
C PHE A 507 -5.49 3.28 -8.09
N VAL A 508 -5.73 4.32 -8.90
CA VAL A 508 -4.99 4.57 -10.15
C VAL A 508 -4.09 5.79 -9.92
N TRP A 509 -2.83 5.69 -10.32
CA TRP A 509 -1.84 6.75 -10.18
C TRP A 509 -1.59 7.40 -11.53
N CYS A 510 -2.07 8.64 -11.67
CA CYS A 510 -2.03 9.39 -12.92
C CYS A 510 -0.95 10.46 -12.85
N LYS A 511 0.16 10.24 -13.57
CA LYS A 511 1.17 11.27 -13.87
C LYS A 511 0.59 12.29 -14.84
N VAL A 512 0.81 13.57 -14.61
CA VAL A 512 0.41 14.68 -15.48
C VAL A 512 1.65 15.33 -16.08
N ASP A 513 1.74 15.44 -17.41
CA ASP A 513 2.83 16.18 -18.05
C ASP A 513 2.62 17.69 -17.89
N ILE A 514 3.18 18.23 -16.80
CA ILE A 514 3.26 19.66 -16.52
C ILE A 514 4.53 20.32 -17.10
N ALA A 515 5.49 19.55 -17.62
CA ALA A 515 6.83 20.05 -17.98
C ALA A 515 6.82 21.09 -19.11
N ARG A 516 5.71 21.19 -19.84
CA ARG A 516 5.51 22.10 -20.98
C ARG A 516 4.64 23.31 -20.65
N HIS A 517 4.19 23.46 -19.40
CA HIS A 517 3.40 24.62 -18.98
C HIS A 517 4.29 25.87 -18.90
N PRO A 518 3.86 27.07 -19.33
CA PRO A 518 4.76 28.25 -19.39
C PRO A 518 5.31 28.77 -18.06
N GLN A 519 4.77 28.29 -16.93
CA GLN A 519 5.26 28.59 -15.58
C GLN A 519 6.02 27.40 -14.96
N PHE A 520 6.13 26.28 -15.66
CA PHE A 520 6.98 25.16 -15.25
C PHE A 520 8.42 25.61 -15.52
N GLU A 521 9.22 25.69 -14.46
CA GLU A 521 10.57 26.26 -14.50
C GLU A 521 10.63 27.66 -15.13
N SER A 522 9.75 28.58 -14.69
CA SER A 522 10.01 30.01 -14.89
C SER A 522 11.15 30.47 -13.98
N SER A 523 12.39 30.17 -14.38
CA SER A 523 13.54 30.91 -13.89
C SER A 523 13.38 32.37 -14.26
N ILE A 524 13.32 33.26 -13.26
CA ILE A 524 13.32 34.69 -13.52
C ILE A 524 14.78 35.09 -13.74
N ILE A 525 15.07 35.74 -14.87
CA ILE A 525 16.31 36.47 -15.04
C ILE A 525 16.17 37.73 -14.20
N ASP A 526 16.99 37.89 -13.16
CA ASP A 526 17.03 39.16 -12.43
C ASP A 526 17.59 40.23 -13.37
N GLU A 527 16.75 41.17 -13.79
CA GLU A 527 17.07 42.25 -14.73
C GLU A 527 18.25 43.14 -14.28
N LYS A 528 18.66 43.07 -13.01
CA LYS A 528 19.81 43.83 -12.48
C LYS A 528 21.12 43.06 -12.45
N THR A 529 21.09 41.73 -12.39
CA THR A 529 22.28 40.89 -12.24
C THR A 529 22.53 39.97 -13.43
N GLY A 530 21.50 39.68 -14.23
CA GLY A 530 21.56 38.74 -15.35
C GLY A 530 21.64 37.27 -14.93
N GLU A 531 21.51 36.97 -13.64
CA GLU A 531 21.55 35.61 -13.11
C GLU A 531 20.17 34.92 -13.23
N VAL A 532 20.21 33.60 -13.40
CA VAL A 532 19.03 32.74 -13.61
C VAL A 532 18.60 32.16 -12.25
N GLU A 533 17.60 32.76 -11.59
CA GLU A 533 17.10 32.26 -10.31
C GLU A 533 16.11 31.10 -10.54
N VAL A 534 16.58 29.85 -10.44
CA VAL A 534 15.74 28.64 -10.47
C VAL A 534 15.16 28.39 -9.08
N ARG A 535 13.85 28.68 -8.89
CA ARG A 535 13.14 28.30 -7.67
C ARG A 535 12.51 26.92 -7.80
N GLY A 536 12.97 25.99 -6.97
CA GLY A 536 12.63 24.56 -6.99
C GLY A 536 11.24 24.19 -6.46
N ASP A 537 10.24 25.05 -6.61
CA ASP A 537 8.85 24.85 -6.14
C ASP A 537 7.79 25.02 -7.24
N GLY A 538 8.15 25.54 -8.43
CA GLY A 538 7.20 25.87 -9.51
C GLY A 538 6.29 24.71 -9.92
N GLY A 539 6.80 23.49 -10.00
CA GLY A 539 5.99 22.30 -10.30
C GLY A 539 4.92 22.01 -9.23
N VAL A 540 5.24 22.20 -7.94
CA VAL A 540 4.29 22.02 -6.82
C VAL A 540 3.20 23.09 -6.88
N ALA A 541 3.59 24.35 -7.06
CA ALA A 541 2.65 25.47 -7.17
C ALA A 541 1.70 25.32 -8.37
N LEU A 542 2.15 24.69 -9.47
CA LEU A 542 1.31 24.37 -10.62
C LEU A 542 0.32 23.24 -10.35
N MET A 543 0.77 22.19 -9.66
CA MET A 543 -0.13 21.10 -9.27
C MET A 543 -1.20 21.58 -8.28
N ASP A 544 -0.90 22.53 -7.41
CA ASP A 544 -1.89 23.16 -6.53
C ASP A 544 -2.90 24.02 -7.29
N GLN A 545 -2.45 24.79 -8.28
CA GLN A 545 -3.35 25.55 -9.17
C GLN A 545 -4.25 24.62 -9.99
N LEU A 546 -3.73 23.49 -10.49
CA LEU A 546 -4.53 22.47 -11.17
C LEU A 546 -5.53 21.81 -10.20
N TRP A 547 -5.09 21.45 -8.99
CA TRP A 547 -5.93 20.85 -7.97
C TRP A 547 -7.11 21.76 -7.58
N GLN A 548 -6.86 23.06 -7.37
CA GLN A 548 -7.95 24.03 -7.15
C GLN A 548 -8.92 24.09 -8.33
N LYS A 549 -8.42 24.10 -9.58
CA LYS A 549 -9.29 24.08 -10.78
C LYS A 549 -10.13 22.81 -10.90
N LEU A 550 -9.68 21.70 -10.32
CA LEU A 550 -10.44 20.44 -10.23
C LEU A 550 -11.50 20.52 -9.12
N ILE A 551 -11.17 21.08 -7.95
CA ILE A 551 -12.14 21.36 -6.88
C ILE A 551 -13.25 22.29 -7.39
N ASP A 552 -12.91 23.35 -8.13
CA ASP A 552 -13.88 24.25 -8.77
C ASP A 552 -14.75 23.53 -9.82
N ALA A 553 -14.23 22.46 -10.45
CA ALA A 553 -14.96 21.56 -11.34
C ALA A 553 -15.77 20.48 -10.58
N LYS A 554 -15.75 20.48 -9.26
CA LYS A 554 -16.31 19.43 -8.40
C LYS A 554 -15.72 18.05 -8.70
N VAL A 555 -14.40 17.98 -8.85
CA VAL A 555 -13.59 16.75 -8.95
C VAL A 555 -12.55 16.78 -7.85
N LEU A 556 -12.63 15.86 -6.90
CA LEU A 556 -11.67 15.78 -5.80
C LEU A 556 -10.71 14.60 -6.03
N LEU A 557 -9.51 14.92 -6.51
CA LEU A 557 -8.36 14.01 -6.55
C LEU A 557 -7.42 14.33 -5.39
N VAL A 558 -6.54 13.40 -5.02
CA VAL A 558 -5.48 13.66 -4.03
C VAL A 558 -4.16 13.93 -4.77
N PRO A 559 -3.53 15.12 -4.60
CA PRO A 559 -2.29 15.44 -5.29
C PRO A 559 -1.13 14.59 -4.77
N GLY A 560 -0.20 14.23 -5.66
CA GLY A 560 0.89 13.32 -5.35
C GLY A 560 1.79 13.78 -4.20
N LYS A 561 1.91 15.11 -4.03
CA LYS A 561 2.69 15.73 -2.95
C LYS A 561 2.23 15.35 -1.53
N PHE A 562 0.99 14.91 -1.34
CA PHE A 562 0.51 14.45 -0.02
C PHE A 562 1.08 13.08 0.38
N PHE A 563 1.65 12.34 -0.57
CA PHE A 563 2.18 10.99 -0.38
C PHE A 563 3.70 10.92 -0.40
N ALA A 564 4.38 12.01 -0.76
CA ALA A 564 5.84 12.07 -0.80
C ALA A 564 6.42 11.80 0.60
N ALA A 565 7.36 10.87 0.69
CA ALA A 565 8.00 10.49 1.96
C ALA A 565 8.69 11.69 2.63
N ASP A 566 9.34 12.55 1.85
CA ASP A 566 9.92 13.82 2.30
C ASP A 566 9.95 14.86 1.16
N GLU A 567 10.56 16.02 1.42
CA GLU A 567 10.75 17.06 0.40
C GLU A 567 11.73 16.70 -0.73
N SER A 568 12.63 15.73 -0.54
CA SER A 568 13.61 15.37 -1.58
C SER A 568 12.91 14.68 -2.74
N VAL A 569 11.91 13.84 -2.45
CA VAL A 569 11.04 13.22 -3.46
C VAL A 569 10.34 14.28 -4.32
N LEU A 570 9.84 15.36 -3.73
CA LEU A 570 9.20 16.45 -4.47
C LEU A 570 10.19 17.14 -5.43
N LYS A 571 11.44 17.34 -4.99
CA LYS A 571 12.51 17.97 -5.78
C LYS A 571 12.98 17.04 -6.91
N GLU A 572 13.28 15.77 -6.61
CA GLU A 572 13.70 14.77 -7.61
C GLU A 572 12.61 14.47 -8.66
N ARG A 573 11.32 14.51 -8.28
CA ARG A 573 10.18 14.24 -9.17
C ARG A 573 9.54 15.51 -9.74
N GLY A 574 10.28 16.62 -9.85
CA GLY A 574 9.87 17.83 -10.59
C GLY A 574 8.59 18.52 -10.07
N GLY A 575 8.38 18.49 -8.76
CA GLY A 575 7.16 18.99 -8.10
C GLY A 575 6.03 17.96 -7.96
N ALA A 576 6.33 16.68 -8.20
CA ALA A 576 5.42 15.54 -8.05
C ALA A 576 4.10 15.70 -8.81
N GLY A 577 4.21 15.87 -10.14
CA GLY A 577 3.10 15.97 -11.10
C GLY A 577 2.25 14.70 -11.22
N TYR A 578 1.55 14.32 -10.14
CA TYR A 578 0.74 13.11 -10.03
C TYR A 578 -0.59 13.40 -9.31
N PHE A 579 -1.61 12.60 -9.60
CA PHE A 579 -2.84 12.49 -8.81
C PHE A 579 -3.19 11.03 -8.54
N ARG A 580 -3.66 10.74 -7.32
CA ARG A 580 -4.30 9.47 -6.99
C ARG A 580 -5.81 9.55 -7.26
N LEU A 581 -6.29 8.76 -8.21
CA LEU A 581 -7.72 8.45 -8.37
C LEU A 581 -8.06 7.23 -7.52
N ALA A 582 -9.25 7.20 -6.92
CA ALA A 582 -9.76 6.02 -6.21
C ALA A 582 -11.08 5.55 -6.84
N PHE A 583 -11.21 4.26 -7.11
CA PHE A 583 -12.40 3.64 -7.73
C PHE A 583 -13.27 2.86 -6.72
N SER A 584 -13.01 3.03 -5.42
CA SER A 584 -13.66 2.28 -4.34
C SER A 584 -15.12 2.66 -4.06
N SER A 585 -15.51 3.92 -4.26
CA SER A 585 -16.78 4.46 -3.74
C SER A 585 -17.73 5.04 -4.80
N SER A 586 -17.21 5.73 -5.81
CA SER A 586 -18.03 6.37 -6.85
C SER A 586 -18.77 5.36 -7.73
N SER A 587 -19.85 5.78 -8.40
CA SER A 587 -20.49 4.98 -9.45
C SER A 587 -19.69 5.04 -10.76
N GLU A 588 -20.07 4.23 -11.75
CA GLU A 588 -19.45 4.29 -13.09
C GLU A 588 -19.65 5.67 -13.73
N GLU A 589 -20.86 6.21 -13.63
CA GLU A 589 -21.28 7.50 -14.18
C GLU A 589 -20.51 8.66 -13.53
N ASP A 590 -20.37 8.63 -12.20
CA ASP A 590 -19.57 9.60 -11.46
C ASP A 590 -18.09 9.52 -11.82
N MET A 591 -17.53 8.32 -12.01
CA MET A 591 -16.14 8.15 -12.47
C MET A 591 -15.95 8.71 -13.88
N LYS A 592 -16.85 8.40 -14.82
CA LYS A 592 -16.83 8.92 -16.20
C LYS A 592 -16.93 10.44 -16.25
N GLU A 593 -17.85 11.04 -15.52
CA GLU A 593 -18.00 12.50 -15.47
C GLU A 593 -16.83 13.18 -14.72
N ALA A 594 -16.27 12.56 -13.68
CA ALA A 594 -15.07 13.07 -13.00
C ALA A 594 -13.84 13.10 -13.92
N VAL A 595 -13.59 12.01 -14.65
CA VAL A 595 -12.48 11.93 -15.62
C VAL A 595 -12.66 12.92 -16.77
N LYS A 596 -13.87 13.04 -17.33
CA LYS A 596 -14.22 14.04 -18.35
C LYS A 596 -14.01 15.48 -17.88
N ARG A 597 -14.28 15.79 -16.60
CA ARG A 597 -13.96 17.10 -16.01
C ARG A 597 -12.46 17.28 -15.76
N PHE A 598 -11.74 16.24 -15.39
CA PHE A 598 -10.28 16.23 -15.28
C PHE A 598 -9.62 16.55 -16.63
N GLY A 599 -9.99 15.85 -17.71
CA GLY A 599 -9.51 16.12 -19.07
C GLY A 599 -9.73 17.56 -19.52
N LYS A 600 -10.93 18.12 -19.29
CA LYS A 600 -11.23 19.54 -19.57
C LYS A 600 -10.34 20.53 -18.81
N LYS A 601 -9.88 20.21 -17.59
CA LYS A 601 -8.99 21.09 -16.82
C LYS A 601 -7.52 20.92 -17.19
N LEU A 602 -7.10 19.76 -17.70
CA LEU A 602 -5.74 19.57 -18.22
C LEU A 602 -5.44 20.43 -19.46
N ILE A 603 -6.45 20.95 -20.17
CA ILE A 603 -6.25 21.96 -21.23
C ILE A 603 -5.47 23.19 -20.68
N TRP A 604 -5.68 23.57 -19.43
CA TRP A 604 -4.96 24.68 -18.79
C TRP A 604 -3.44 24.46 -18.76
N VAL A 605 -2.98 23.22 -18.53
CA VAL A 605 -1.56 22.83 -18.48
C VAL A 605 -0.82 23.15 -19.80
N ARG A 606 -1.55 23.40 -20.89
CA ARG A 606 -0.97 23.76 -22.19
C ARG A 606 -1.44 25.09 -22.77
N LEU A 607 -2.07 25.97 -21.98
CA LEU A 607 -2.34 27.33 -22.41
C LEU A 607 -1.03 28.14 -22.45
N ARG A 608 -0.32 28.06 -23.59
CA ARG A 608 0.71 29.05 -23.95
C ARG A 608 0.10 30.45 -23.79
N ILE A 609 0.78 31.31 -23.05
CA ILE A 609 0.39 32.70 -22.86
C ILE A 609 0.47 33.42 -24.21
N TRP A 610 -0.67 33.49 -24.93
CA TRP A 610 -0.90 34.40 -26.06
C TRP A 610 -1.12 35.85 -25.57
N VAL A 611 -0.31 36.27 -24.60
CA VAL A 611 -0.37 37.59 -23.94
C VAL A 611 1.02 38.19 -23.82
N TRP A 612 1.77 38.19 -24.93
CA TRP A 612 2.96 39.05 -25.12
C TRP A 612 2.99 39.78 -26.47
N PHE A 613 1.83 39.90 -27.13
CA PHE A 613 1.62 40.84 -28.24
C PHE A 613 0.31 41.66 -28.16
N ALA A 614 -0.52 41.44 -27.13
CA ALA A 614 -1.68 42.30 -26.87
C ALA A 614 -1.31 43.67 -26.26
N GLY A 615 -0.09 43.84 -25.74
CA GLY A 615 0.41 45.10 -25.17
C GLY A 615 0.98 46.11 -26.18
N VAL A 616 1.27 45.69 -27.42
CA VAL A 616 1.79 46.59 -28.48
C VAL A 616 0.69 47.02 -29.46
N SER A 617 -0.44 46.31 -29.48
CA SER A 617 -1.59 46.61 -30.35
C SER A 617 -2.37 47.89 -29.97
N SER A 618 -2.00 48.58 -28.88
CA SER A 618 -2.58 49.88 -28.51
C SER A 618 -1.89 51.08 -29.17
N TYR A 619 -0.70 50.91 -29.78
CA TYR A 619 -0.01 52.00 -30.50
C TYR A 619 -0.21 51.96 -32.03
N VAL A 620 -0.50 50.80 -32.60
CA VAL A 620 -0.70 50.66 -34.06
C VAL A 620 -2.10 51.15 -34.51
N LEU A 621 -3.11 51.04 -33.64
CA LEU A 621 -4.47 51.51 -33.93
C LEU A 621 -4.64 53.05 -33.88
N PHE A 622 -3.63 53.80 -33.43
CA PHE A 622 -3.68 55.27 -33.40
C PHE A 622 -3.17 55.91 -34.71
N TYR A 623 -2.41 55.18 -35.53
CA TYR A 623 -1.91 55.68 -36.83
C TYR A 623 -2.76 55.26 -38.04
N SER A 624 -3.57 54.19 -37.93
CA SER A 624 -4.47 53.74 -39.00
C SER A 624 -5.73 54.60 -39.19
N ASN A 625 -5.98 55.59 -38.32
CA ASN A 625 -7.14 56.50 -38.43
C ASN A 625 -6.82 57.87 -39.03
N ILE A 626 -5.54 58.21 -39.25
CA ILE A 626 -5.15 59.49 -39.87
C ILE A 626 -5.01 59.36 -41.40
N ILE A 627 -4.65 58.19 -41.92
CA ILE A 627 -4.45 57.97 -43.37
C ILE A 627 -5.79 57.80 -44.11
N THR A 628 -6.83 57.27 -43.45
CA THR A 628 -8.14 56.99 -44.08
C THR A 628 -9.01 58.24 -44.27
N GLN A 629 -8.71 59.36 -43.59
CA GLN A 629 -9.42 60.64 -43.81
C GLN A 629 -8.83 61.51 -44.93
N SER A 630 -7.59 61.25 -45.39
CA SER A 630 -6.98 62.02 -46.50
C SER A 630 -7.35 61.51 -47.89
N CYS A 631 -7.88 60.29 -48.02
CA CYS A 631 -8.29 59.72 -49.32
C CYS A 631 -9.73 60.06 -49.74
N TYR A 632 -10.54 60.68 -48.87
CA TYR A 632 -11.95 61.02 -49.18
C TYR A 632 -12.16 62.43 -49.76
N LEU A 633 -11.09 63.24 -49.87
CA LEU A 633 -11.14 64.62 -50.39
C LEU A 633 -10.50 64.82 -51.78
N ILE A 634 -10.12 63.74 -52.47
CA ILE A 634 -9.57 63.79 -53.85
C ILE A 634 -10.50 63.09 -54.87
N ALA A 635 -11.62 62.51 -54.42
CA ALA A 635 -12.58 61.77 -55.27
C ALA A 635 -13.83 62.56 -55.69
N LEU A 636 -13.83 63.90 -55.56
CA LEU A 636 -14.99 64.78 -55.87
C LEU A 636 -14.60 66.01 -56.72
N SER A 637 -13.76 65.82 -57.75
CA SER A 637 -13.33 66.91 -58.64
C SER A 637 -13.37 66.60 -60.14
N TYR A 638 -13.74 65.38 -60.53
CA TYR A 638 -13.86 64.98 -61.94
C TYR A 638 -15.12 64.13 -62.16
N ILE A 639 -16.23 64.80 -62.48
CA ILE A 639 -17.24 64.45 -63.49
C ILE A 639 -18.25 65.62 -63.51
N PHE A 640 -17.98 66.59 -64.39
CA PHE A 640 -18.99 67.44 -65.04
C PHE A 640 -18.48 67.68 -66.47
N THR A 641 -19.17 67.04 -67.42
CA THR A 641 -19.53 67.40 -68.81
C THR A 641 -18.89 68.63 -69.51
N PRO A 642 -18.90 68.74 -70.88
CA PRO A 642 -19.88 68.12 -71.81
C PRO A 642 -19.35 67.59 -73.17
N ARG A 643 -20.23 66.94 -73.93
CA ARG A 643 -20.53 67.23 -75.36
C ARG A 643 -21.75 66.43 -75.83
N GLY A 644 -22.70 67.13 -76.45
CA GLY A 644 -24.05 66.64 -76.79
C GLY A 644 -25.03 67.78 -76.58
#